data_AF-A0A135S6U8-F1
#
_entry.id   AF-A0A135S6U8-F1
#
_cell.length_a   1.000
_cell.length_b   1.000
_cell.length_c   1.000
_cell.angle_alpha   90.00
_cell.angle_beta   90.00
_cell.angle_gamma   90.00
#
_symmetry.space_group_name_H-M   'P 1'
#
loop_
_entity.id
_entity.type
_entity.pdbx_description
1 polymer ?
#
loop_
_entity_poly.entity_id
_entity_poly.type
_entity_poly.pdbx_seq_one_letter_code
_entity_poly.pdbx_strand_id
1 'polypeptide(L)'
;MFTPTVANSTSYFYALGNTPAINLAKNLPNGVDASLLLLGCGDVRNIIYTAYNEIGLPGRNLDITVNDIDEAILARNIFLFSLLIDNNNVSGNTPWNLYYNLHIDSSDLHILSSQVKKLLKASESLKSWKGSSYGKVLPFCDQATLDDVRTVWISYENAAASDNVIANSEALTANLKHSIEMKRIAFGNAVAFTGLRSAAPAALQNAQEVTEASQQFWESADATPNGAVSNPNPLFYASLSKHHLLHYGTDPILGFHLAAAFIPLTDQSPLKPDQQDERTRVFSAAKTQFREWAAACGTLLRGKKLVIRSIASEALAFCHTLQHLIVTKETSAGWYRRQFDARVLSLDQDVYGTKSTAPIAFDTVDTSNLADHFGTLNILMSALPLLTPHPWSAVFTETLLKRESTAKEAFDTLLYGHGPTISLLVGASAVEYWTNSTAVSSVDEILIGLSTKSIQAKGDEVAQVHSRITWKQSKLFSGANASGPLAIESEALASILFNLYLKVFAHENPMKLLSISKSSVTQLIRNTAYSHFHRGTLVSLLHYLKLRLSVDNFGKTCRSLLQKVSAERSLMFTGNLRQDLSVQMHTQGVGSEDWLLAEIKPNRDLGGFDSWTSVPEVVAVTLVVPREKIARVFDGSDQAKISSPTIRGSLVSGEDANHKWHNFYDEVQLVFGTVKSSGDRDTSDFSVTVDADPAGWLGGSPLIATFYVSAAALQVERKTSYVRLEVLSSAQSIAVFSKTLGSELRIFQAKLADEDSVFITKYMPGQTRYPAASEAAGLVAEAAFEKSTDTESFFTANASQRQDRIETITGHLDILSAKRKKFLTDKLPITLDQVSPFTVNVVFGEKELVYPLTFPTLIDASKAKTRIARTSAYVEVIAPFAEPSSDPETNTVLTDFVYPTQLARGLPNTPANLNTPHLNLDRLPVINVARKDELPFLNTLLSFEFSVRERALRERINASRLDLAPSPRVNFKESIFTMTMLSTGQQGGQTGLFCLNHPDRGGIHMLFFVSALRLDAASASVVLDAAVLPFTLPIIKKVEPFLLLLRELEMASVTVNDEELILWKKVLPALAERTRTWNHKSSCEYRKAGATIPLSLEPSEAVLCSCGRGQFPSNFIGLPEWDTASKYATRIAISPTFAVPFVEEIVDTNKYKDYRANGMAPPKERCTNCGKEPTNGAALKKCMRCLTVKYCSADCQKKDWRKHRGECKESEAYQK
;
A
#
# COMPACT_ATOMS: atom_id res chain seq x y z
N MET A 1 5.15 -13.39 18.28
CA MET A 1 4.40 -12.73 17.17
C MET A 1 5.06 -11.38 16.89
N PHE A 2 4.89 -10.78 15.71
CA PHE A 2 5.58 -9.51 15.35
C PHE A 2 4.87 -8.23 15.77
N THR A 3 3.59 -8.32 16.15
CA THR A 3 2.84 -7.21 16.73
C THR A 3 2.53 -7.49 18.20
N PRO A 4 2.28 -6.44 19.01
CA PRO A 4 1.86 -6.62 20.39
C PRO A 4 0.68 -7.58 20.51
N THR A 5 0.78 -8.49 21.48
CA THR A 5 -0.20 -9.54 21.70
C THR A 5 -1.54 -8.94 22.10
N VAL A 6 -2.60 -9.18 21.34
CA VAL A 6 -3.97 -8.73 21.69
C VAL A 6 -4.86 -9.92 22.02
N ALA A 7 -5.57 -9.84 23.15
CA ALA A 7 -6.60 -10.82 23.49
C ALA A 7 -7.96 -10.33 23.00
N ASN A 8 -8.41 -10.85 21.87
CA ASN A 8 -9.71 -10.51 21.29
C ASN A 8 -10.73 -11.58 21.70
N SER A 9 -11.78 -11.19 22.42
CA SER A 9 -12.92 -12.09 22.67
C SER A 9 -13.84 -12.22 21.46
N THR A 10 -13.80 -11.24 20.55
CA THR A 10 -14.60 -11.19 19.33
C THR A 10 -13.68 -10.92 18.15
N SER A 11 -13.86 -11.68 17.08
CA SER A 11 -13.18 -11.53 15.78
C SER A 11 -14.19 -11.13 14.71
N TYR A 12 -13.70 -10.47 13.66
CA TYR A 12 -14.52 -10.05 12.53
C TYR A 12 -14.21 -10.88 11.30
N PHE A 13 -15.27 -11.42 10.71
CA PHE A 13 -15.28 -12.07 9.42
C PHE A 13 -15.41 -11.01 8.32
N TYR A 14 -14.34 -10.78 7.57
CA TYR A 14 -14.29 -9.84 6.44
C TYR A 14 -14.63 -10.54 5.13
N ALA A 15 -15.86 -11.05 5.03
CA ALA A 15 -16.31 -11.84 3.90
C ALA A 15 -16.17 -11.13 2.54
N LEU A 16 -16.36 -9.81 2.54
CA LEU A 16 -16.30 -8.95 1.37
C LEU A 16 -15.33 -7.82 1.70
N GLY A 17 -14.48 -7.42 0.76
CA GLY A 17 -13.58 -6.32 1.06
C GLY A 17 -14.15 -4.94 0.76
N ASN A 18 -13.38 -3.95 1.21
CA ASN A 18 -13.83 -2.62 1.59
C ASN A 18 -13.22 -1.50 0.72
N THR A 19 -12.59 -1.89 -0.38
CA THR A 19 -11.98 -1.00 -1.38
C THR A 19 -12.33 -1.47 -2.78
N PRO A 20 -12.38 -0.60 -3.80
CA PRO A 20 -12.63 -1.01 -5.17
C PRO A 20 -11.53 -1.93 -5.68
N ALA A 21 -11.86 -2.84 -6.60
CA ALA A 21 -10.89 -3.77 -7.17
C ALA A 21 -9.74 -3.05 -7.88
N ILE A 22 -8.53 -3.57 -7.74
CA ILE A 22 -7.33 -3.11 -8.42
C ILE A 22 -6.69 -4.20 -9.28
N ASN A 23 -6.02 -3.80 -10.35
CA ASN A 23 -5.23 -4.73 -11.15
C ASN A 23 -3.90 -5.00 -10.43
N LEU A 24 -3.70 -6.23 -9.97
CA LEU A 24 -2.52 -6.66 -9.23
C LEU A 24 -1.26 -6.68 -10.07
N ALA A 25 -1.41 -6.75 -11.40
CA ALA A 25 -0.30 -6.80 -12.33
C ALA A 25 -0.04 -5.45 -13.04
N LYS A 26 -0.62 -4.35 -12.53
CA LYS A 26 -0.56 -3.01 -13.15
C LYS A 26 0.85 -2.42 -13.30
N ASN A 27 1.81 -2.83 -12.47
CA ASN A 27 3.18 -2.33 -12.57
C ASN A 27 4.05 -3.11 -13.55
N LEU A 28 3.63 -4.32 -13.93
CA LEU A 28 4.41 -5.18 -14.80
C LEU A 28 4.19 -4.81 -16.28
N PRO A 29 5.24 -4.84 -17.12
CA PRO A 29 5.05 -4.81 -18.57
C PRO A 29 4.12 -5.94 -19.02
N ASN A 30 3.18 -5.62 -19.92
CA ASN A 30 2.24 -6.60 -20.45
C ASN A 30 2.97 -7.74 -21.18
N GLY A 31 2.54 -8.98 -20.95
CA GLY A 31 3.17 -10.19 -21.51
C GLY A 31 4.33 -10.77 -20.68
N VAL A 32 4.71 -10.16 -19.56
CA VAL A 32 5.70 -10.71 -18.64
C VAL A 32 5.00 -11.56 -17.57
N ASP A 33 5.42 -12.82 -17.44
CA ASP A 33 4.98 -13.73 -16.37
C ASP A 33 5.22 -13.10 -14.99
N ALA A 34 4.30 -13.33 -14.05
CA ALA A 34 4.31 -12.64 -12.77
C ALA A 34 4.08 -13.57 -11.59
N SER A 35 4.89 -13.39 -10.54
CA SER A 35 4.62 -13.94 -9.21
C SER A 35 4.10 -12.83 -8.29
N LEU A 36 2.90 -13.01 -7.73
CA LEU A 36 2.20 -11.99 -6.94
C LEU A 36 1.94 -12.53 -5.53
N LEU A 37 2.07 -11.69 -4.50
CA LEU A 37 1.76 -12.02 -3.10
C LEU A 37 0.68 -11.06 -2.58
N LEU A 38 -0.42 -11.60 -2.08
CA LEU A 38 -1.48 -10.84 -1.41
C LEU A 38 -1.45 -11.17 0.09
N LEU A 39 -1.07 -10.20 0.91
CA LEU A 39 -1.12 -10.30 2.37
C LEU A 39 -2.43 -9.68 2.87
N GLY A 40 -3.25 -10.46 3.57
CA GLY A 40 -4.62 -10.06 3.90
C GLY A 40 -5.48 -10.00 2.64
N CYS A 41 -5.54 -11.12 1.92
CA CYS A 41 -6.10 -11.17 0.57
C CYS A 41 -7.58 -10.78 0.49
N GLY A 42 -8.36 -11.01 1.55
CA GLY A 42 -9.79 -10.72 1.55
C GLY A 42 -10.53 -11.50 0.46
N ASP A 43 -11.47 -10.84 -0.21
CA ASP A 43 -12.29 -11.46 -1.26
C ASP A 43 -11.58 -11.60 -2.63
N VAL A 44 -12.27 -12.20 -3.59
CA VAL A 44 -11.72 -12.49 -4.92
C VAL A 44 -11.55 -11.27 -5.85
N ARG A 45 -12.02 -10.07 -5.48
CA ARG A 45 -12.27 -8.96 -6.44
C ARG A 45 -11.02 -8.56 -7.23
N ASN A 46 -9.88 -8.48 -6.56
CA ASN A 46 -8.62 -8.05 -7.16
C ASN A 46 -8.13 -9.08 -8.17
N ILE A 47 -8.34 -10.37 -7.89
CA ILE A 47 -7.93 -11.48 -8.75
C ILE A 47 -8.81 -11.54 -10.00
N ILE A 48 -10.14 -11.49 -9.85
CA ILE A 48 -11.05 -11.55 -11.00
C ILE A 48 -10.94 -10.30 -11.89
N TYR A 49 -10.73 -9.12 -11.29
CA TYR A 49 -10.48 -7.90 -12.06
C TYR A 49 -9.13 -7.92 -12.77
N THR A 50 -8.08 -8.46 -12.13
CA THR A 50 -6.78 -8.69 -12.80
C THR A 50 -6.96 -9.61 -14.00
N ALA A 51 -7.69 -10.71 -13.86
CA ALA A 51 -7.97 -11.63 -14.97
C ALA A 51 -8.74 -10.97 -16.13
N TYR A 52 -9.72 -10.10 -15.83
CA TYR A 52 -10.43 -9.32 -16.85
C TYR A 52 -9.50 -8.42 -17.66
N ASN A 53 -8.51 -7.82 -17.00
CA ASN A 53 -7.55 -6.94 -17.66
C ASN A 53 -6.57 -7.69 -18.58
N GLU A 54 -6.45 -9.02 -18.50
CA GLU A 54 -5.60 -9.82 -19.40
C GLU A 54 -6.22 -10.06 -20.78
N ILE A 55 -7.52 -9.80 -20.96
CA ILE A 55 -8.21 -10.07 -22.23
C ILE A 55 -7.60 -9.22 -23.36
N GLY A 56 -7.09 -9.89 -24.39
CA GLY A 56 -6.51 -9.23 -25.56
C GLY A 56 -5.10 -8.67 -25.36
N LEU A 57 -4.52 -8.83 -24.17
CA LEU A 57 -3.11 -8.52 -23.93
C LEU A 57 -2.20 -9.67 -24.40
N PRO A 58 -0.89 -9.42 -24.61
CA PRO A 58 0.08 -10.48 -24.79
C PRO A 58 0.01 -11.50 -23.64
N GLY A 59 -0.12 -12.79 -23.95
CA GLY A 59 -0.35 -13.82 -22.95
C GLY A 59 0.82 -14.02 -21.99
N ARG A 60 0.51 -14.23 -20.71
CA ARG A 60 1.46 -14.51 -19.61
C ARG A 60 0.89 -15.52 -18.62
N ASN A 61 1.74 -16.05 -17.75
CA ASN A 61 1.36 -16.84 -16.59
C ASN A 61 1.36 -15.96 -15.33
N LEU A 62 0.33 -16.11 -14.49
CA LEU A 62 0.18 -15.44 -13.20
C LEU A 62 0.16 -16.50 -12.09
N ASP A 63 1.11 -16.45 -11.14
CA ASP A 63 1.07 -17.25 -9.90
C ASP A 63 0.85 -16.30 -8.71
N ILE A 64 -0.33 -16.38 -8.10
CA ILE A 64 -0.77 -15.52 -6.99
C ILE A 64 -0.75 -16.33 -5.71
N THR A 65 0.12 -16.00 -4.78
CA THR A 65 0.06 -16.52 -3.41
C THR A 65 -0.83 -15.61 -2.57
N VAL A 66 -1.90 -16.17 -2.01
CA VAL A 66 -2.84 -15.47 -1.12
C VAL A 66 -2.63 -15.93 0.31
N ASN A 67 -2.40 -14.97 1.19
CA ASN A 67 -2.33 -15.14 2.63
C ASN A 67 -3.52 -14.44 3.28
N ASP A 68 -4.18 -15.15 4.19
CA ASP A 68 -5.15 -14.56 5.09
C ASP A 68 -5.01 -15.17 6.49
N ILE A 69 -5.41 -14.42 7.52
CA ILE A 69 -5.43 -14.95 8.88
C ILE A 69 -6.69 -15.78 9.14
N ASP A 70 -7.75 -15.62 8.34
CA ASP A 70 -9.02 -16.32 8.49
C ASP A 70 -9.24 -17.38 7.39
N GLU A 71 -9.30 -18.64 7.80
CA GLU A 71 -9.54 -19.79 6.92
C GLU A 71 -10.89 -19.74 6.21
N ALA A 72 -11.90 -19.06 6.78
CA ALA A 72 -13.21 -18.93 6.17
C ALA A 72 -13.17 -18.09 4.89
N ILE A 73 -12.28 -17.09 4.83
CA ILE A 73 -12.05 -16.29 3.64
C ILE A 73 -11.46 -17.17 2.52
N LEU A 74 -10.42 -17.94 2.84
CA LEU A 74 -9.78 -18.85 1.88
C LEU A 74 -10.76 -19.92 1.37
N ALA A 75 -11.56 -20.51 2.28
CA ALA A 75 -12.56 -21.52 1.94
C ALA A 75 -13.60 -21.00 0.92
N ARG A 76 -14.06 -19.76 1.07
CA ARG A 76 -15.02 -19.11 0.14
C ARG A 76 -14.39 -18.79 -1.20
N ASN A 77 -13.17 -18.27 -1.20
CA ASN A 77 -12.45 -17.93 -2.41
C ASN A 77 -12.19 -19.19 -3.25
N ILE A 78 -11.67 -20.24 -2.62
CA ILE A 78 -11.42 -21.53 -3.28
C ILE A 78 -12.73 -22.16 -3.76
N PHE A 79 -13.83 -22.05 -3.01
CA PHE A 79 -15.15 -22.48 -3.47
C PHE A 79 -15.53 -21.82 -4.80
N LEU A 80 -15.47 -20.48 -4.87
CA LEU A 80 -15.81 -19.75 -6.10
C LEU A 80 -14.87 -20.11 -7.26
N PHE A 81 -13.56 -20.16 -7.02
CA PHE A 81 -12.62 -20.54 -8.08
C PHE A 81 -12.82 -21.97 -8.57
N SER A 82 -13.13 -22.92 -7.67
CA SER A 82 -13.46 -24.29 -8.05
C SER A 82 -14.74 -24.38 -8.89
N LEU A 83 -15.74 -23.55 -8.58
CA LEU A 83 -16.96 -23.44 -9.38
C LEU A 83 -16.66 -22.94 -10.79
N LEU A 84 -15.79 -21.94 -10.93
CA LEU A 84 -15.35 -21.40 -12.22
C LEU A 84 -14.47 -22.39 -13.02
N ILE A 85 -13.74 -23.27 -12.33
CA ILE A 85 -12.96 -24.35 -12.97
C ILE A 85 -13.89 -25.41 -13.56
N ASP A 86 -14.88 -25.86 -12.79
CA ASP A 86 -15.72 -27.01 -13.15
C ASP A 86 -16.82 -26.65 -14.17
N ASN A 87 -17.34 -25.43 -14.13
CA ASN A 87 -18.55 -25.07 -14.87
C ASN A 87 -18.32 -23.95 -15.88
N ASN A 88 -18.30 -24.30 -17.16
CA ASN A 88 -18.35 -23.33 -18.26
C ASN A 88 -19.72 -22.64 -18.41
N ASN A 89 -20.77 -23.22 -17.82
CA ASN A 89 -22.18 -22.90 -18.08
C ASN A 89 -22.96 -22.43 -16.84
N VAL A 90 -22.30 -21.91 -15.79
CA VAL A 90 -23.07 -21.19 -14.76
C VAL A 90 -23.56 -19.88 -15.37
N SER A 91 -24.73 -19.92 -16.00
CA SER A 91 -25.34 -18.79 -16.69
C SER A 91 -26.00 -17.83 -15.70
N GLY A 92 -26.03 -16.54 -16.04
CA GLY A 92 -26.76 -15.54 -15.26
C GLY A 92 -26.03 -15.13 -13.97
N ASN A 93 -26.78 -15.00 -12.88
CA ASN A 93 -26.32 -14.41 -11.62
C ASN A 93 -25.96 -15.45 -10.53
N THR A 94 -25.99 -16.76 -10.79
CA THR A 94 -25.72 -17.79 -9.76
C THR A 94 -24.37 -17.62 -9.04
N PRO A 95 -23.22 -17.38 -9.69
CA PRO A 95 -21.97 -17.21 -8.94
C PRO A 95 -21.98 -15.95 -8.07
N TRP A 96 -22.72 -14.91 -8.49
CA TRP A 96 -22.95 -13.72 -7.67
C TRP A 96 -23.81 -14.07 -6.45
N ASN A 97 -24.94 -14.75 -6.67
CA ASN A 97 -25.87 -15.13 -5.61
C ASN A 97 -25.18 -15.96 -4.52
N LEU A 98 -24.43 -16.97 -4.94
CA LEU A 98 -23.68 -17.85 -4.05
C LEU A 98 -22.64 -17.08 -3.22
N TYR A 99 -21.94 -16.12 -3.82
CA TYR A 99 -20.82 -15.46 -3.14
C TYR A 99 -21.24 -14.24 -2.32
N TYR A 100 -22.23 -13.47 -2.77
CA TYR A 100 -22.58 -12.16 -2.20
C TYR A 100 -23.93 -12.11 -1.48
N ASN A 101 -24.90 -12.99 -1.75
CA ASN A 101 -26.22 -12.89 -1.10
C ASN A 101 -26.22 -13.60 0.26
N LEU A 102 -26.88 -13.00 1.25
CA LEU A 102 -27.06 -13.61 2.59
C LEU A 102 -28.05 -14.79 2.57
N HIS A 103 -28.95 -14.80 1.60
CA HIS A 103 -29.89 -15.89 1.35
C HIS A 103 -29.82 -16.32 -0.13
N ILE A 104 -30.03 -17.61 -0.37
CA ILE A 104 -30.00 -18.23 -1.69
C ILE A 104 -31.23 -19.14 -1.88
N ASP A 105 -31.63 -19.35 -3.12
CA ASP A 105 -32.73 -20.28 -3.43
C ASP A 105 -32.27 -21.75 -3.33
N SER A 106 -33.22 -22.68 -3.42
CA SER A 106 -32.91 -24.12 -3.34
C SER A 106 -32.03 -24.63 -4.49
N SER A 107 -32.06 -23.99 -5.65
CA SER A 107 -31.24 -24.39 -6.80
C SER A 107 -29.78 -23.99 -6.61
N ASP A 108 -29.53 -22.76 -6.16
CA ASP A 108 -28.21 -22.27 -5.78
C ASP A 108 -27.67 -23.08 -4.58
N LEU A 109 -28.50 -23.38 -3.57
CA LEU A 109 -28.08 -24.24 -2.44
C LEU A 109 -27.65 -25.64 -2.90
N HIS A 110 -28.35 -26.23 -3.87
CA HIS A 110 -27.98 -27.53 -4.44
C HIS A 110 -26.62 -27.47 -5.17
N ILE A 111 -26.37 -26.40 -5.93
CA ILE A 111 -25.08 -26.16 -6.59
C ILE A 111 -23.96 -26.03 -5.54
N LEU A 112 -24.20 -25.28 -4.46
CA LEU A 112 -23.26 -25.13 -3.36
C LEU A 112 -22.91 -26.46 -2.72
N SER A 113 -23.91 -27.24 -2.28
CA SER A 113 -23.67 -28.54 -1.65
C SER A 113 -22.93 -29.50 -2.60
N SER A 114 -23.32 -29.54 -3.88
CA SER A 114 -22.65 -30.37 -4.89
C SER A 114 -21.17 -30.00 -5.04
N GLN A 115 -20.85 -28.70 -5.10
CA GLN A 115 -19.48 -28.25 -5.24
C GLN A 115 -18.65 -28.48 -3.97
N VAL A 116 -19.22 -28.23 -2.77
CA VAL A 116 -18.56 -28.52 -1.49
C VAL A 116 -18.24 -30.01 -1.35
N LYS A 117 -19.15 -30.91 -1.74
CA LYS A 117 -18.90 -32.36 -1.75
C LYS A 117 -17.69 -32.76 -2.59
N LYS A 118 -17.49 -32.13 -3.76
CA LYS A 118 -16.29 -32.38 -4.58
C LYS A 118 -15.02 -31.89 -3.90
N LEU A 119 -15.05 -30.71 -3.29
CA LEU A 119 -13.93 -30.15 -2.55
C LEU A 119 -13.56 -31.03 -1.35
N LEU A 120 -14.55 -31.52 -0.60
CA LEU A 120 -14.34 -32.47 0.50
C LEU A 120 -13.76 -33.80 0.01
N LYS A 121 -14.16 -34.31 -1.15
CA LYS A 121 -13.52 -35.52 -1.71
C LYS A 121 -12.06 -35.26 -2.12
N ALA A 122 -11.76 -34.10 -2.68
CA ALA A 122 -10.40 -33.76 -3.11
C ALA A 122 -9.46 -33.44 -1.94
N SER A 123 -9.98 -32.97 -0.80
CA SER A 123 -9.20 -32.45 0.33
C SER A 123 -8.92 -33.45 1.45
N GLU A 124 -9.05 -34.77 1.22
CA GLU A 124 -8.79 -35.80 2.25
C GLU A 124 -7.35 -35.76 2.80
N SER A 125 -6.39 -35.35 1.98
CA SER A 125 -5.00 -35.09 2.37
C SER A 125 -4.37 -34.16 1.35
N LEU A 126 -3.25 -33.51 1.69
CA LEU A 126 -2.53 -32.66 0.74
C LEU A 126 -2.07 -33.45 -0.51
N LYS A 127 -1.76 -34.75 -0.34
CA LYS A 127 -1.46 -35.66 -1.46
C LYS A 127 -2.67 -35.87 -2.37
N SER A 128 -3.86 -36.11 -1.81
CA SER A 128 -5.11 -36.25 -2.59
C SER A 128 -5.42 -34.95 -3.34
N TRP A 129 -5.25 -33.80 -2.67
CA TRP A 129 -5.48 -32.50 -3.27
C TRP A 129 -4.56 -32.24 -4.47
N LYS A 130 -3.25 -32.47 -4.30
CA LYS A 130 -2.24 -32.39 -5.37
C LYS A 130 -2.58 -33.27 -6.58
N GLY A 131 -3.19 -34.44 -6.35
CA GLY A 131 -3.62 -35.37 -7.40
C GLY A 131 -4.96 -35.02 -8.07
N SER A 132 -5.73 -34.09 -7.51
CA SER A 132 -7.05 -33.69 -8.02
C SER A 132 -6.96 -32.74 -9.22
N SER A 133 -8.12 -32.43 -9.82
CA SER A 133 -8.24 -31.40 -10.86
C SER A 133 -7.90 -29.99 -10.36
N TYR A 134 -8.06 -29.72 -9.05
CA TYR A 134 -7.82 -28.42 -8.44
C TYR A 134 -6.35 -28.20 -8.07
N GLY A 135 -5.61 -29.26 -7.68
CA GLY A 135 -4.29 -29.15 -7.05
C GLY A 135 -3.20 -28.44 -7.86
N LYS A 136 -3.34 -28.35 -9.18
CA LYS A 136 -2.39 -27.63 -10.07
C LYS A 136 -2.68 -26.13 -10.18
N VAL A 137 -3.89 -25.70 -9.84
CA VAL A 137 -4.39 -24.35 -10.06
C VAL A 137 -4.71 -23.66 -8.73
N LEU A 138 -5.16 -24.41 -7.73
CA LEU A 138 -5.47 -23.96 -6.37
C LEU A 138 -4.62 -24.68 -5.31
N PRO A 139 -3.28 -24.67 -5.38
CA PRO A 139 -2.42 -25.36 -4.41
C PRO A 139 -2.47 -24.73 -3.00
N PHE A 140 -2.22 -25.54 -1.97
CA PHE A 140 -2.00 -25.07 -0.60
C PHE A 140 -0.51 -25.00 -0.28
N CYS A 141 -0.10 -24.02 0.54
CA CYS A 141 1.30 -23.88 0.97
C CYS A 141 1.73 -24.91 2.02
N ASP A 142 0.78 -25.44 2.80
CA ASP A 142 1.03 -26.41 3.87
C ASP A 142 -0.21 -27.31 4.11
N GLN A 143 -0.03 -28.37 4.90
CA GLN A 143 -1.12 -29.28 5.29
C GLN A 143 -2.09 -28.62 6.27
N ALA A 144 -1.58 -27.81 7.21
CA ALA A 144 -2.39 -27.17 8.24
C ALA A 144 -3.47 -26.24 7.66
N THR A 145 -3.17 -25.49 6.61
CA THR A 145 -4.14 -24.64 5.91
C THR A 145 -5.20 -25.49 5.21
N LEU A 146 -4.84 -26.61 4.58
CA LEU A 146 -5.80 -27.52 3.97
C LEU A 146 -6.78 -28.06 5.03
N ASP A 147 -6.26 -28.44 6.21
CA ASP A 147 -7.07 -28.96 7.31
C ASP A 147 -8.04 -27.90 7.86
N ASP A 148 -7.55 -26.67 8.06
CA ASP A 148 -8.36 -25.52 8.51
C ASP A 148 -9.49 -25.23 7.51
N VAL A 149 -9.15 -25.10 6.21
CA VAL A 149 -10.12 -24.83 5.14
C VAL A 149 -11.12 -25.97 4.95
N ARG A 150 -10.66 -27.23 5.03
CA ARG A 150 -11.54 -28.40 4.98
C ARG A 150 -12.55 -28.38 6.11
N THR A 151 -12.15 -27.99 7.31
CA THR A 151 -13.05 -27.89 8.48
C THR A 151 -14.18 -26.88 8.22
N VAL A 152 -13.89 -25.76 7.56
CA VAL A 152 -14.91 -24.80 7.12
C VAL A 152 -15.85 -25.42 6.07
N TRP A 153 -15.33 -26.15 5.08
CA TRP A 153 -16.20 -26.81 4.10
C TRP A 153 -17.10 -27.90 4.71
N ILE A 154 -16.65 -28.58 5.77
CA ILE A 154 -17.50 -29.50 6.54
C ILE A 154 -18.66 -28.72 7.18
N SER A 155 -18.42 -27.53 7.75
CA SER A 155 -19.50 -26.71 8.30
C SER A 155 -20.46 -26.23 7.21
N TYR A 156 -19.97 -25.91 6.01
CA TYR A 156 -20.82 -25.55 4.87
C TYR A 156 -21.74 -26.68 4.44
N GLU A 157 -21.23 -27.91 4.35
CA GLU A 157 -22.05 -29.07 3.99
C GLU A 157 -23.08 -29.40 5.08
N ASN A 158 -22.68 -29.34 6.35
CA ASN A 158 -23.61 -29.55 7.47
C ASN A 158 -24.73 -28.50 7.50
N ALA A 159 -24.38 -27.24 7.21
CA ALA A 159 -25.33 -26.15 7.08
C ALA A 159 -26.27 -26.34 5.89
N ALA A 160 -25.74 -26.76 4.73
CA ALA A 160 -26.53 -26.99 3.52
C ALA A 160 -27.45 -28.21 3.62
N ALA A 161 -27.08 -29.22 4.40
CA ALA A 161 -27.88 -30.42 4.65
C ALA A 161 -28.91 -30.26 5.78
N SER A 162 -28.99 -29.09 6.42
CA SER A 162 -29.88 -28.85 7.55
C SER A 162 -31.34 -28.66 7.10
N ASP A 163 -32.25 -29.48 7.64
CA ASP A 163 -33.70 -29.36 7.38
C ASP A 163 -34.37 -28.23 8.18
N ASN A 164 -33.67 -27.59 9.13
CA ASN A 164 -34.23 -26.56 10.02
C ASN A 164 -33.92 -25.14 9.53
N VAL A 165 -34.46 -24.79 8.36
CA VAL A 165 -34.25 -23.49 7.69
C VAL A 165 -34.65 -22.31 8.59
N ILE A 166 -35.71 -22.45 9.38
CA ILE A 166 -36.21 -21.39 10.28
C ILE A 166 -35.17 -21.08 11.35
N ALA A 167 -34.69 -22.09 12.09
CA ALA A 167 -33.70 -21.86 13.14
C ALA A 167 -32.37 -21.33 12.59
N ASN A 168 -31.95 -21.79 11.41
CA ASN A 168 -30.74 -21.28 10.75
C ASN A 168 -30.90 -19.81 10.34
N SER A 169 -32.08 -19.41 9.86
CA SER A 169 -32.40 -18.02 9.54
C SER A 169 -32.40 -17.16 10.79
N GLU A 170 -33.03 -17.61 11.88
CA GLU A 170 -33.02 -16.92 13.17
C GLU A 170 -31.59 -16.73 13.71
N ALA A 171 -30.74 -17.75 13.57
CA ALA A 171 -29.33 -17.68 13.97
C ALA A 171 -28.55 -16.65 13.13
N LEU A 172 -28.75 -16.62 11.81
CA LEU A 172 -28.15 -15.60 10.94
C LEU A 172 -28.59 -14.20 11.37
N THR A 173 -29.89 -13.97 11.51
CA THR A 173 -30.45 -12.68 11.95
C THR A 173 -29.90 -12.25 13.31
N ALA A 174 -29.77 -13.18 14.28
CA ALA A 174 -29.22 -12.88 15.59
C ALA A 174 -27.75 -12.45 15.54
N ASN A 175 -26.92 -13.14 14.75
CA ASN A 175 -25.49 -12.77 14.56
C ASN A 175 -25.33 -11.42 13.85
N LEU A 176 -26.19 -11.10 12.88
CA LEU A 176 -26.15 -9.82 12.17
C LEU A 176 -26.62 -8.67 13.06
N LYS A 177 -27.68 -8.87 13.85
CA LYS A 177 -28.10 -7.91 14.90
C LYS A 177 -26.96 -7.67 15.90
N HIS A 178 -26.24 -8.71 16.28
CA HIS A 178 -25.07 -8.55 17.13
C HIS A 178 -23.95 -7.74 16.44
N SER A 179 -23.69 -7.98 15.16
CA SER A 179 -22.72 -7.21 14.36
C SER A 179 -23.06 -5.71 14.30
N ILE A 180 -24.35 -5.38 14.10
CA ILE A 180 -24.86 -4.00 14.09
C ILE A 180 -24.79 -3.37 15.49
N GLU A 181 -25.07 -4.13 16.55
CA GLU A 181 -24.93 -3.65 17.92
C GLU A 181 -23.47 -3.31 18.24
N MET A 182 -22.52 -4.16 17.81
CA MET A 182 -21.09 -3.89 17.97
C MET A 182 -20.67 -2.61 17.24
N LYS A 183 -21.19 -2.37 16.03
CA LYS A 183 -21.01 -1.09 15.31
C LYS A 183 -21.55 0.09 16.12
N ARG A 184 -22.74 -0.05 16.70
CA ARG A 184 -23.38 1.01 17.49
C ARG A 184 -22.56 1.34 18.74
N ILE A 185 -22.00 0.34 19.41
CA ILE A 185 -21.11 0.55 20.57
C ILE A 185 -19.82 1.27 20.14
N ALA A 186 -19.20 0.83 19.04
CA ALA A 186 -17.92 1.38 18.58
C ALA A 186 -18.02 2.79 17.94
N PHE A 187 -19.03 3.02 17.09
CA PHE A 187 -19.13 4.21 16.23
C PHE A 187 -20.45 5.01 16.39
N GLY A 188 -21.39 4.56 17.23
CA GLY A 188 -22.70 5.18 17.37
C GLY A 188 -23.58 4.99 16.11
N ASN A 189 -24.53 5.90 15.91
CA ASN A 189 -25.49 5.86 14.79
C ASN A 189 -24.96 6.57 13.52
N ALA A 190 -23.64 6.67 13.34
CA ALA A 190 -23.06 7.33 12.17
C ALA A 190 -23.25 6.49 10.89
N VAL A 191 -23.62 7.15 9.78
CA VAL A 191 -23.66 6.54 8.45
C VAL A 191 -22.23 6.33 7.96
N ALA A 192 -21.91 5.12 7.51
CA ALA A 192 -20.60 4.80 6.95
C ALA A 192 -20.54 5.29 5.50
N PHE A 193 -19.59 6.19 5.19
CA PHE A 193 -19.40 6.74 3.84
C PHE A 193 -18.30 6.01 3.05
N THR A 194 -17.72 4.94 3.61
CA THR A 194 -16.62 4.19 2.99
C THR A 194 -17.00 3.59 1.64
N GLY A 195 -18.27 3.34 1.36
CA GLY A 195 -18.71 2.85 0.05
C GLY A 195 -18.77 3.87 -1.07
N LEU A 196 -18.68 5.16 -0.75
CA LEU A 196 -18.68 6.21 -1.77
C LEU A 196 -17.43 6.15 -2.66
N ARG A 197 -16.29 5.67 -2.15
CA ARG A 197 -15.05 5.54 -2.94
C ARG A 197 -15.23 4.68 -4.20
N SER A 198 -16.12 3.69 -4.15
CA SER A 198 -16.42 2.81 -5.28
C SER A 198 -17.14 3.54 -6.42
N ALA A 199 -17.77 4.68 -6.14
CA ALA A 199 -18.42 5.53 -7.13
C ALA A 199 -17.54 6.68 -7.63
N ALA A 200 -16.29 6.82 -7.17
CA ALA A 200 -15.39 7.88 -7.63
C ALA A 200 -15.01 7.71 -9.12
N PRO A 201 -14.91 8.79 -9.91
CA PRO A 201 -14.96 10.22 -9.55
C PRO A 201 -16.36 10.85 -9.54
N ALA A 202 -17.43 10.05 -9.46
CA ALA A 202 -18.81 10.50 -9.42
C ALA A 202 -19.46 10.33 -8.04
N ALA A 203 -18.67 10.18 -6.97
CA ALA A 203 -19.17 9.69 -5.69
C ALA A 203 -20.10 10.69 -4.98
N LEU A 204 -19.69 11.95 -4.91
CA LEU A 204 -20.36 12.97 -4.09
C LEU A 204 -21.80 13.25 -4.52
N GLN A 205 -22.07 13.24 -5.82
CA GLN A 205 -23.40 13.51 -6.38
C GLN A 205 -24.36 12.33 -6.21
N ASN A 206 -23.82 11.12 -5.99
CA ASN A 206 -24.58 9.86 -5.97
C ASN A 206 -24.57 9.20 -4.59
N ALA A 207 -24.27 9.96 -3.54
CA ALA A 207 -24.06 9.41 -2.21
C ALA A 207 -25.28 8.66 -1.65
N GLN A 208 -26.48 9.18 -1.91
CA GLN A 208 -27.73 8.60 -1.43
C GLN A 208 -27.94 7.18 -1.97
N GLU A 209 -27.88 6.99 -3.30
CA GLU A 209 -28.13 5.68 -3.94
C GLU A 209 -27.11 4.62 -3.51
N VAL A 210 -25.84 5.00 -3.33
CA VAL A 210 -24.79 4.11 -2.81
C VAL A 210 -25.08 3.70 -1.36
N THR A 211 -25.46 4.65 -0.50
CA THR A 211 -25.79 4.35 0.90
C THR A 211 -27.06 3.51 1.05
N GLU A 212 -28.07 3.74 0.20
CA GLU A 212 -29.32 2.96 0.18
C GLU A 212 -29.06 1.51 -0.25
N ALA A 213 -28.20 1.28 -1.24
CA ALA A 213 -27.84 -0.08 -1.67
C ALA A 213 -27.12 -0.86 -0.55
N SER A 214 -26.26 -0.19 0.23
CA SER A 214 -25.62 -0.78 1.41
C SER A 214 -26.65 -1.18 2.47
N GLN A 215 -27.62 -0.30 2.74
CA GLN A 215 -28.71 -0.59 3.70
C GLN A 215 -29.58 -1.77 3.24
N GLN A 216 -29.92 -1.82 1.96
CA GLN A 216 -30.71 -2.92 1.38
C GLN A 216 -30.05 -4.29 1.56
N PHE A 217 -28.72 -4.37 1.48
CA PHE A 217 -28.00 -5.61 1.75
C PHE A 217 -28.23 -6.12 3.19
N TRP A 218 -28.12 -5.25 4.18
CA TRP A 218 -28.35 -5.62 5.58
C TRP A 218 -29.84 -5.92 5.87
N GLU A 219 -30.77 -5.20 5.24
CA GLU A 219 -32.21 -5.47 5.33
C GLU A 219 -32.60 -6.82 4.69
N SER A 220 -31.84 -7.30 3.70
CA SER A 220 -32.06 -8.62 3.08
C SER A 220 -31.86 -9.79 4.05
N ALA A 221 -31.29 -9.54 5.22
CA ALA A 221 -31.20 -10.52 6.30
C ALA A 221 -32.54 -10.80 7.00
N ASP A 222 -33.44 -9.82 7.04
CA ASP A 222 -34.75 -9.92 7.70
C ASP A 222 -35.86 -10.29 6.72
N ALA A 223 -35.55 -10.37 5.42
CA ALA A 223 -36.49 -10.75 4.38
C ALA A 223 -36.91 -12.22 4.58
N THR A 224 -37.96 -12.44 5.37
CA THR A 224 -38.81 -13.61 5.20
C THR A 224 -39.45 -13.45 3.84
N PRO A 225 -39.09 -14.27 2.85
CA PRO A 225 -39.53 -14.06 1.48
C PRO A 225 -41.04 -14.20 1.42
N ASN A 226 -41.70 -13.25 0.75
CA ASN A 226 -43.10 -13.29 0.33
C ASN A 226 -43.37 -14.54 -0.54
N GLY A 227 -43.46 -15.71 0.07
CA GLY A 227 -43.94 -16.96 -0.54
C GLY A 227 -42.93 -17.87 -1.25
N ALA A 228 -41.62 -17.57 -1.27
CA ALA A 228 -40.60 -18.46 -1.87
C ALA A 228 -39.50 -18.80 -0.86
N VAL A 229 -39.42 -20.04 -0.37
CA VAL A 229 -38.45 -20.49 0.66
C VAL A 229 -37.02 -20.10 0.26
N SER A 230 -36.39 -19.18 0.99
CA SER A 230 -35.00 -18.76 0.78
C SER A 230 -34.14 -19.28 1.92
N ASN A 231 -33.05 -19.96 1.59
CA ASN A 231 -32.17 -20.61 2.55
C ASN A 231 -31.05 -19.65 2.97
N PRO A 232 -30.67 -19.57 4.26
CA PRO A 232 -29.48 -18.85 4.70
C PRO A 232 -28.26 -19.38 3.97
N ASN A 233 -27.44 -18.49 3.41
CA ASN A 233 -26.28 -18.89 2.63
C ASN A 233 -25.20 -19.50 3.54
N PRO A 234 -24.83 -20.79 3.37
CA PRO A 234 -23.79 -21.44 4.17
C PRO A 234 -22.43 -20.73 4.10
N LEU A 235 -22.09 -20.07 2.99
CA LEU A 235 -20.83 -19.34 2.85
C LEU A 235 -20.74 -18.12 3.79
N PHE A 236 -21.84 -17.69 4.40
CA PHE A 236 -21.82 -16.65 5.42
C PHE A 236 -22.09 -17.25 6.79
N TYR A 237 -23.30 -17.80 7.00
CA TYR A 237 -23.78 -18.03 8.36
C TYR A 237 -23.03 -19.16 9.09
N ALA A 238 -22.50 -20.16 8.37
CA ALA A 238 -21.85 -21.31 8.97
C ALA A 238 -20.53 -20.98 9.68
N SER A 239 -19.93 -19.84 9.35
CA SER A 239 -18.71 -19.32 9.98
C SER A 239 -19.00 -18.32 11.12
N LEU A 240 -20.26 -17.94 11.33
CA LEU A 240 -20.64 -16.93 12.33
C LEU A 240 -20.90 -17.56 13.71
N SER A 241 -20.54 -16.81 14.75
CA SER A 241 -20.85 -17.14 16.14
C SER A 241 -20.86 -15.87 16.99
N LYS A 242 -21.22 -15.99 18.27
CA LYS A 242 -21.12 -14.87 19.23
C LYS A 242 -19.70 -14.28 19.40
N HIS A 243 -18.66 -14.99 18.94
CA HIS A 243 -17.25 -14.57 19.00
C HIS A 243 -16.62 -14.36 17.60
N HIS A 244 -17.36 -14.64 16.53
CA HIS A 244 -16.90 -14.46 15.15
C HIS A 244 -18.04 -13.84 14.34
N LEU A 245 -17.97 -12.53 14.16
CA LEU A 245 -19.08 -11.71 13.64
C LEU A 245 -18.82 -11.26 12.21
N LEU A 246 -19.87 -11.16 11.40
CA LEU A 246 -19.75 -10.50 10.10
C LEU A 246 -19.34 -9.04 10.34
N HIS A 247 -18.28 -8.59 9.69
CA HIS A 247 -17.84 -7.21 9.87
C HIS A 247 -18.98 -6.25 9.48
N TYR A 248 -19.31 -5.28 10.33
CA TYR A 248 -20.46 -4.38 10.15
C TYR A 248 -20.32 -3.41 8.96
N GLY A 249 -19.13 -3.35 8.35
CA GLY A 249 -18.88 -2.63 7.11
C GLY A 249 -18.99 -3.50 5.86
N THR A 250 -19.43 -4.75 5.99
CA THR A 250 -19.65 -5.66 4.85
C THR A 250 -20.71 -5.09 3.92
N ASP A 251 -20.36 -4.98 2.64
CA ASP A 251 -21.27 -4.51 1.60
C ASP A 251 -20.81 -5.06 0.23
N PRO A 252 -21.70 -5.74 -0.52
CA PRO A 252 -21.36 -6.40 -1.77
C PRO A 252 -20.96 -5.50 -2.93
N ILE A 253 -21.26 -4.20 -2.89
CA ILE A 253 -20.93 -3.29 -4.00
C ILE A 253 -19.55 -2.62 -3.86
N LEU A 254 -18.92 -2.70 -2.68
CA LEU A 254 -17.67 -1.98 -2.38
C LEU A 254 -16.50 -2.39 -3.27
N GLY A 255 -16.47 -3.66 -3.67
CA GLY A 255 -15.40 -4.21 -4.49
C GLY A 255 -15.41 -3.79 -5.96
N PHE A 256 -16.44 -3.05 -6.40
CA PHE A 256 -16.68 -2.77 -7.82
C PHE A 256 -16.52 -1.30 -8.19
N HIS A 257 -16.43 -1.02 -9.48
CA HIS A 257 -16.26 0.31 -10.06
C HIS A 257 -17.60 0.95 -10.39
N LEU A 258 -18.30 1.43 -9.38
CA LEU A 258 -19.69 1.92 -9.46
C LEU A 258 -19.85 3.24 -10.21
N ALA A 259 -18.78 3.98 -10.51
CA ALA A 259 -18.84 5.17 -11.34
C ALA A 259 -19.48 4.89 -12.73
N ALA A 260 -19.35 3.67 -13.24
CA ALA A 260 -19.99 3.22 -14.48
C ALA A 260 -21.54 3.21 -14.42
N ALA A 261 -22.14 3.21 -13.22
CA ALA A 261 -23.59 3.30 -13.03
C ALA A 261 -24.14 4.72 -13.26
N PHE A 262 -23.28 5.73 -13.09
CA PHE A 262 -23.69 7.14 -13.00
C PHE A 262 -23.18 7.98 -14.17
N ILE A 263 -22.01 7.65 -14.72
CA ILE A 263 -21.40 8.38 -15.82
C ILE A 263 -22.01 7.88 -17.15
N PRO A 264 -22.43 8.78 -18.07
CA PRO A 264 -23.00 8.35 -19.35
C PRO A 264 -21.95 7.62 -20.20
N LEU A 265 -22.24 6.37 -20.56
CA LEU A 265 -21.38 5.53 -21.41
C LEU A 265 -21.94 5.40 -22.83
N THR A 266 -21.07 5.16 -23.81
CA THR A 266 -21.48 4.86 -25.19
C THR A 266 -22.14 3.48 -25.30
N ASP A 267 -22.93 3.23 -26.35
CA ASP A 267 -23.74 2.00 -26.44
C ASP A 267 -22.93 0.71 -26.53
N GLN A 268 -21.76 0.75 -27.16
CA GLN A 268 -20.84 -0.39 -27.28
C GLN A 268 -19.73 -0.36 -26.22
N SER A 269 -19.89 0.47 -25.17
CA SER A 269 -18.90 0.58 -24.10
C SER A 269 -18.73 -0.75 -23.36
N PRO A 270 -17.49 -1.21 -23.10
CA PRO A 270 -17.24 -2.27 -22.14
C PRO A 270 -17.87 -1.94 -20.79
N LEU A 271 -18.37 -2.97 -20.09
CA LEU A 271 -18.95 -2.88 -18.75
C LEU A 271 -20.12 -1.88 -18.62
N LYS A 272 -20.78 -1.51 -19.72
CA LYS A 272 -22.03 -0.75 -19.66
C LYS A 272 -23.04 -1.56 -18.85
N PRO A 273 -23.56 -1.05 -17.72
CA PRO A 273 -24.48 -1.80 -16.88
C PRO A 273 -25.75 -2.19 -17.64
N ASP A 274 -26.18 -3.44 -17.51
CA ASP A 274 -27.47 -3.89 -18.01
C ASP A 274 -28.57 -3.48 -17.03
N GLN A 275 -29.35 -2.46 -17.38
CA GLN A 275 -30.39 -1.91 -16.50
C GLN A 275 -31.66 -2.77 -16.46
N GLN A 276 -31.73 -3.85 -17.24
CA GLN A 276 -32.86 -4.77 -17.18
C GLN A 276 -32.81 -5.55 -15.86
N ASP A 277 -33.94 -5.59 -15.15
CA ASP A 277 -34.22 -6.46 -14.00
C ASP A 277 -33.58 -6.19 -12.62
N GLU A 278 -32.77 -5.13 -12.43
CA GLU A 278 -32.17 -4.81 -11.12
C GLU A 278 -32.82 -3.60 -10.42
N ARG A 279 -32.93 -3.67 -9.08
CA ARG A 279 -33.62 -2.64 -8.26
C ARG A 279 -32.89 -1.29 -8.22
N THR A 280 -31.56 -1.27 -8.35
CA THR A 280 -30.73 -0.05 -8.36
C THR A 280 -29.63 -0.14 -9.40
N ARG A 281 -29.16 1.02 -9.90
CA ARG A 281 -28.13 1.07 -10.96
C ARG A 281 -26.78 0.55 -10.47
N VAL A 282 -26.49 0.72 -9.18
CA VAL A 282 -25.24 0.26 -8.56
C VAL A 282 -25.13 -1.27 -8.53
N PHE A 283 -26.21 -1.99 -8.23
CA PHE A 283 -26.21 -3.46 -8.29
C PHE A 283 -26.07 -3.97 -9.73
N SER A 284 -26.74 -3.33 -10.69
CA SER A 284 -26.58 -3.64 -12.12
C SER A 284 -25.12 -3.50 -12.56
N ALA A 285 -24.43 -2.41 -12.18
CA ALA A 285 -23.02 -2.21 -12.50
C ALA A 285 -22.13 -3.27 -11.84
N ALA A 286 -22.31 -3.54 -10.55
CA ALA A 286 -21.53 -4.53 -9.81
C ALA A 286 -21.69 -5.95 -10.37
N LYS A 287 -22.93 -6.38 -10.64
CA LYS A 287 -23.22 -7.70 -11.23
C LYS A 287 -22.68 -7.84 -12.65
N THR A 288 -22.82 -6.80 -13.47
CA THR A 288 -22.24 -6.78 -14.84
C THR A 288 -20.73 -6.95 -14.77
N GLN A 289 -20.06 -6.17 -13.92
CA GLN A 289 -18.61 -6.28 -13.72
C GLN A 289 -18.20 -7.66 -13.21
N PHE A 290 -18.84 -8.15 -12.15
CA PHE A 290 -18.55 -9.46 -11.60
C PHE A 290 -18.70 -10.58 -12.64
N ARG A 291 -19.76 -10.57 -13.45
CA ARG A 291 -19.99 -11.56 -14.50
C ARG A 291 -18.85 -11.59 -15.52
N GLU A 292 -18.49 -10.43 -16.07
CA GLU A 292 -17.42 -10.33 -17.06
C GLU A 292 -16.05 -10.71 -16.46
N TRP A 293 -15.80 -10.30 -15.21
CA TRP A 293 -14.54 -10.58 -14.50
C TRP A 293 -14.40 -12.06 -14.13
N ALA A 294 -15.47 -12.67 -13.61
CA ALA A 294 -15.50 -14.09 -13.27
C ALA A 294 -15.35 -14.98 -14.51
N ALA A 295 -15.97 -14.60 -15.64
CA ALA A 295 -15.81 -15.30 -16.91
C ALA A 295 -14.35 -15.27 -17.42
N ALA A 296 -13.69 -14.12 -17.31
CA ALA A 296 -12.27 -13.97 -17.64
C ALA A 296 -11.38 -14.84 -16.72
N CYS A 297 -11.64 -14.80 -15.41
CA CYS A 297 -10.93 -15.60 -14.41
C CYS A 297 -11.06 -17.10 -14.69
N GLY A 298 -12.29 -17.59 -14.90
CA GLY A 298 -12.53 -19.00 -15.24
C GLY A 298 -11.77 -19.44 -16.50
N THR A 299 -11.66 -18.57 -17.50
CA THR A 299 -10.88 -18.85 -18.72
C THR A 299 -9.39 -19.05 -18.42
N LEU A 300 -8.78 -18.18 -17.60
CA LEU A 300 -7.37 -18.31 -17.21
C LEU A 300 -7.12 -19.52 -16.31
N LEU A 301 -8.01 -19.80 -15.35
CA LEU A 301 -7.90 -20.96 -14.45
C LEU A 301 -7.95 -22.28 -15.24
N ARG A 302 -8.92 -22.45 -16.14
CA ARG A 302 -9.03 -23.65 -16.99
C ARG A 302 -7.86 -23.76 -17.97
N GLY A 303 -7.36 -22.63 -18.47
CA GLY A 303 -6.15 -22.55 -19.29
C GLY A 303 -4.84 -22.77 -18.52
N LYS A 304 -4.89 -22.92 -17.19
CA LYS A 304 -3.71 -23.00 -16.29
C LYS A 304 -2.74 -21.83 -16.46
N LYS A 305 -3.29 -20.66 -16.80
CA LYS A 305 -2.57 -19.39 -16.92
C LYS A 305 -2.64 -18.55 -15.65
N LEU A 306 -3.56 -18.88 -14.75
CA LEU A 306 -3.68 -18.31 -13.42
C LEU A 306 -3.57 -19.44 -12.39
N VAL A 307 -2.63 -19.34 -11.46
CA VAL A 307 -2.47 -20.22 -10.30
C VAL A 307 -2.72 -19.38 -9.05
N ILE A 308 -3.44 -19.91 -8.08
CA ILE A 308 -3.78 -19.23 -6.82
C ILE A 308 -3.35 -20.14 -5.66
N ARG A 309 -2.26 -19.82 -4.97
CA ARG A 309 -1.82 -20.52 -3.76
C ARG A 309 -2.52 -20.01 -2.53
N SER A 310 -2.86 -20.86 -1.58
CA SER A 310 -3.47 -20.41 -0.32
C SER A 310 -2.66 -20.82 0.92
N ILE A 311 -2.54 -19.89 1.86
CA ILE A 311 -1.99 -20.10 3.21
C ILE A 311 -2.79 -19.34 4.26
N ALA A 312 -3.18 -20.04 5.33
CA ALA A 312 -3.79 -19.43 6.51
C ALA A 312 -2.69 -19.17 7.55
N SER A 313 -2.32 -17.91 7.76
CA SER A 313 -1.31 -17.54 8.77
C SER A 313 -1.31 -16.03 8.99
N GLU A 314 -0.64 -15.58 10.04
CA GLU A 314 -0.27 -14.17 10.17
C GLU A 314 0.74 -13.79 9.07
N ALA A 315 0.58 -12.60 8.50
CA ALA A 315 1.27 -12.17 7.30
C ALA A 315 2.77 -11.95 7.51
N LEU A 316 3.17 -11.32 8.62
CA LEU A 316 4.58 -11.07 8.92
C LEU A 316 5.31 -12.39 9.23
N ALA A 317 4.70 -13.30 9.98
CA ALA A 317 5.23 -14.64 10.23
C ALA A 317 5.45 -15.43 8.92
N PHE A 318 4.52 -15.33 7.97
CA PHE A 318 4.69 -15.94 6.64
C PHE A 318 5.85 -15.33 5.86
N CYS A 319 5.90 -13.99 5.78
CA CYS A 319 6.99 -13.28 5.12
C CYS A 319 8.36 -13.64 5.69
N HIS A 320 8.50 -13.67 7.02
CA HIS A 320 9.75 -14.05 7.67
C HIS A 320 10.10 -15.53 7.49
N THR A 321 9.11 -16.41 7.39
CA THR A 321 9.34 -17.82 7.03
C THR A 321 9.84 -17.97 5.59
N LEU A 322 9.33 -17.16 4.65
CA LEU A 322 9.86 -17.12 3.27
C LEU A 322 11.28 -16.55 3.23
N GLN A 323 11.57 -15.50 4.00
CA GLN A 323 12.94 -14.97 4.12
C GLN A 323 13.91 -16.03 4.66
N HIS A 324 13.50 -16.74 5.70
CA HIS A 324 14.27 -17.84 6.28
C HIS A 324 14.55 -18.91 5.24
N LEU A 325 13.50 -19.36 4.53
CA LEU A 325 13.62 -20.33 3.45
C LEU A 325 14.59 -19.88 2.35
N ILE A 326 14.58 -18.59 1.97
CA ILE A 326 15.50 -18.06 0.96
C ILE A 326 16.96 -18.28 1.36
N VAL A 327 17.28 -18.04 2.64
CA VAL A 327 18.65 -18.07 3.17
C VAL A 327 19.09 -19.47 3.59
N THR A 328 18.26 -20.19 4.34
CA THR A 328 18.64 -21.46 5.00
C THR A 328 18.18 -22.70 4.22
N LYS A 329 17.20 -22.55 3.32
CA LYS A 329 16.46 -23.66 2.66
C LYS A 329 15.61 -24.50 3.62
N GLU A 330 15.41 -24.05 4.84
CA GLU A 330 14.50 -24.67 5.81
C GLU A 330 13.07 -24.12 5.66
N THR A 331 12.06 -24.97 5.80
CA THR A 331 10.65 -24.62 5.57
C THR A 331 9.95 -23.97 6.77
N SER A 332 10.65 -23.81 7.90
CA SER A 332 10.10 -23.19 9.10
C SER A 332 11.13 -22.28 9.77
N ALA A 333 10.72 -21.05 10.05
CA ALA A 333 11.49 -20.09 10.84
C ALA A 333 11.21 -20.18 12.35
N GLY A 334 10.43 -21.18 12.81
CA GLY A 334 10.07 -21.36 14.22
C GLY A 334 8.93 -20.46 14.73
N TRP A 335 8.28 -19.66 13.87
CA TRP A 335 7.12 -18.86 14.26
C TRP A 335 5.86 -19.71 14.42
N TYR A 336 4.98 -19.36 15.36
CA TYR A 336 3.60 -19.85 15.34
C TYR A 336 2.86 -19.32 14.11
N ARG A 337 1.87 -20.08 13.63
CA ARG A 337 1.07 -19.68 12.45
C ARG A 337 0.33 -18.37 12.67
N ARG A 338 -0.29 -18.18 13.84
CA ARG A 338 -1.06 -16.99 14.22
C ARG A 338 -1.31 -16.99 15.74
N GLN A 339 -1.86 -15.89 16.25
CA GLN A 339 -2.34 -15.83 17.63
C GLN A 339 -3.46 -16.87 17.84
N PHE A 340 -3.53 -17.49 19.01
CA PHE A 340 -4.51 -18.55 19.34
C PHE A 340 -4.32 -19.88 18.59
N ASP A 341 -3.18 -20.08 17.92
CA ASP A 341 -2.80 -21.36 17.30
C ASP A 341 -1.57 -21.96 18.00
N ALA A 342 -1.60 -23.27 18.30
CA ALA A 342 -0.47 -23.99 18.89
C ALA A 342 0.55 -24.48 17.84
N ARG A 343 0.20 -24.46 16.56
CA ARG A 343 1.04 -25.01 15.49
C ARG A 343 2.10 -24.01 15.06
N VAL A 344 3.33 -24.50 14.92
CA VAL A 344 4.43 -23.80 14.26
C VAL A 344 4.18 -23.76 12.76
N LEU A 345 4.43 -22.62 12.12
CA LEU A 345 4.33 -22.47 10.67
C LEU A 345 5.46 -23.23 9.98
N SER A 346 5.10 -24.19 9.13
CA SER A 346 6.03 -25.00 8.36
C SER A 346 5.46 -25.24 6.97
N LEU A 347 6.18 -24.78 5.96
CA LEU A 347 5.78 -24.91 4.55
C LEU A 347 5.98 -26.34 4.04
N ASP A 348 5.19 -26.72 3.04
CA ASP A 348 5.25 -28.04 2.42
C ASP A 348 6.63 -28.32 1.80
N GLN A 349 7.32 -29.32 2.34
CA GLN A 349 8.67 -29.73 1.93
C GLN A 349 8.74 -30.15 0.45
N ASP A 350 7.67 -30.70 -0.12
CA ASP A 350 7.65 -31.13 -1.53
C ASP A 350 7.73 -29.93 -2.49
N VAL A 351 7.15 -28.80 -2.07
CA VAL A 351 6.94 -27.62 -2.91
C VAL A 351 7.96 -26.52 -2.63
N TYR A 352 8.35 -26.36 -1.36
CA TYR A 352 9.26 -25.33 -0.86
C TYR A 352 10.64 -25.88 -0.48
N GLY A 353 10.88 -27.19 -0.52
CA GLY A 353 12.18 -27.79 -0.23
C GLY A 353 13.23 -27.58 -1.33
N THR A 354 14.18 -28.51 -1.45
CA THR A 354 15.36 -28.35 -2.33
C THR A 354 15.06 -28.27 -3.83
N LYS A 355 13.91 -28.78 -4.27
CA LYS A 355 13.41 -28.69 -5.66
C LYS A 355 12.27 -27.65 -5.77
N SER A 356 12.39 -26.53 -5.05
CA SER A 356 11.32 -25.55 -4.91
C SER A 356 10.67 -25.19 -6.26
N THR A 357 9.36 -25.35 -6.33
CA THR A 357 8.54 -25.02 -7.52
C THR A 357 7.58 -23.86 -7.26
N ALA A 358 7.43 -23.44 -6.00
CA ALA A 358 6.61 -22.29 -5.63
C ALA A 358 7.43 -20.99 -5.62
N PRO A 359 6.77 -19.85 -5.89
CA PRO A 359 7.42 -18.55 -5.79
C PRO A 359 7.83 -18.26 -4.34
N ILE A 360 9.08 -17.82 -4.19
CA ILE A 360 9.65 -17.28 -2.94
C ILE A 360 10.09 -15.81 -3.11
N ALA A 361 10.00 -15.29 -4.32
CA ALA A 361 10.19 -13.89 -4.66
C ALA A 361 9.06 -13.43 -5.58
N PHE A 362 8.65 -12.17 -5.47
CA PHE A 362 7.42 -11.65 -6.06
C PHE A 362 7.65 -10.33 -6.79
N ASP A 363 7.00 -10.17 -7.94
CA ASP A 363 6.97 -8.92 -8.70
C ASP A 363 6.02 -7.90 -8.07
N THR A 364 5.07 -8.34 -7.26
CA THR A 364 4.17 -7.46 -6.52
C THR A 364 3.80 -8.09 -5.20
N VAL A 365 3.92 -7.31 -4.13
CA VAL A 365 3.35 -7.62 -2.83
C VAL A 365 2.27 -6.58 -2.53
N ASP A 366 1.02 -6.98 -2.50
CA ASP A 366 -0.09 -6.15 -2.05
C ASP A 366 -0.41 -6.49 -0.59
N THR A 367 -0.50 -5.48 0.27
CA THR A 367 -0.74 -5.70 1.70
C THR A 367 -2.11 -5.24 2.17
N SER A 368 -3.05 -4.96 1.25
CA SER A 368 -4.35 -4.40 1.61
C SER A 368 -4.19 -3.20 2.58
N ASN A 369 -5.06 -3.09 3.59
CA ASN A 369 -4.97 -2.13 4.69
C ASN A 369 -4.17 -2.63 5.91
N LEU A 370 -3.33 -3.67 5.76
CA LEU A 370 -2.56 -4.22 6.89
C LEU A 370 -1.58 -3.21 7.50
N ALA A 371 -1.21 -2.14 6.80
CA ALA A 371 -0.35 -1.09 7.36
C ALA A 371 -1.01 -0.38 8.55
N ASP A 372 -2.34 -0.34 8.64
CA ASP A 372 -3.08 0.20 9.79
C ASP A 372 -3.05 -0.74 11.02
N HIS A 373 -2.72 -2.01 10.82
CA HIS A 373 -2.67 -3.03 11.88
C HIS A 373 -1.24 -3.40 12.28
N PHE A 374 -0.34 -3.50 11.31
CA PHE A 374 1.03 -3.97 11.47
C PHE A 374 2.05 -2.84 11.41
N GLY A 375 1.68 -1.66 10.92
CA GLY A 375 2.60 -0.56 10.67
C GLY A 375 3.42 -0.75 9.40
N THR A 376 3.57 0.33 8.63
CA THR A 376 4.33 0.34 7.36
C THR A 376 5.75 -0.17 7.51
N LEU A 377 6.46 0.23 8.57
CA LEU A 377 7.85 -0.17 8.77
C LEU A 377 8.02 -1.69 8.96
N ASN A 378 7.11 -2.36 9.69
CA ASN A 378 7.15 -3.82 9.85
C ASN A 378 6.85 -4.56 8.54
N ILE A 379 5.93 -4.02 7.73
CA ILE A 379 5.65 -4.54 6.40
C ILE A 379 6.89 -4.41 5.50
N LEU A 380 7.59 -3.27 5.52
CA LEU A 380 8.78 -3.09 4.69
C LEU A 380 9.90 -4.06 5.08
N MET A 381 10.16 -4.26 6.37
CA MET A 381 11.20 -5.21 6.81
C MET A 381 10.88 -6.66 6.44
N SER A 382 9.60 -7.03 6.41
CA SER A 382 9.15 -8.39 6.14
C SER A 382 8.97 -8.69 4.64
N ALA A 383 8.41 -7.76 3.86
CA ALA A 383 8.04 -8.00 2.46
C ALA A 383 9.07 -7.49 1.44
N LEU A 384 9.82 -6.42 1.75
CA LEU A 384 10.75 -5.82 0.78
C LEU A 384 11.87 -6.78 0.31
N PRO A 385 12.45 -7.66 1.17
CA PRO A 385 13.42 -8.66 0.74
C PRO A 385 12.85 -9.74 -0.19
N LEU A 386 11.51 -9.86 -0.27
CA LEU A 386 10.83 -10.85 -1.11
C LEU A 386 10.57 -10.34 -2.54
N LEU A 387 11.04 -9.14 -2.91
CA LEU A 387 10.85 -8.63 -4.27
C LEU A 387 11.81 -9.27 -5.28
N THR A 388 11.31 -9.56 -6.49
CA THR A 388 12.15 -9.93 -7.63
C THR A 388 13.11 -8.78 -8.01
N PRO A 389 14.30 -9.07 -8.57
CA PRO A 389 15.30 -8.06 -8.89
C PRO A 389 14.99 -7.30 -10.19
N HIS A 390 13.78 -6.73 -10.30
CA HIS A 390 13.31 -5.99 -11.47
C HIS A 390 12.80 -4.59 -11.11
N PRO A 391 12.93 -3.60 -12.02
CA PRO A 391 12.54 -2.22 -11.73
C PRO A 391 11.04 -2.04 -11.53
N TRP A 392 10.18 -2.93 -12.03
CA TRP A 392 8.72 -2.88 -11.77
C TRP A 392 8.34 -3.41 -10.40
N SER A 393 9.18 -4.23 -9.76
CA SER A 393 8.83 -4.92 -8.53
C SER A 393 8.56 -3.94 -7.39
N ALA A 394 7.48 -4.18 -6.63
CA ALA A 394 7.04 -3.25 -5.59
C ALA A 394 6.23 -3.92 -4.47
N VAL A 395 6.33 -3.33 -3.27
CA VAL A 395 5.40 -3.54 -2.15
C VAL A 395 4.41 -2.38 -2.13
N PHE A 396 3.13 -2.67 -1.96
CA PHE A 396 2.08 -1.66 -1.83
C PHE A 396 1.49 -1.68 -0.43
N THR A 397 1.51 -0.52 0.23
CA THR A 397 0.85 -0.34 1.52
C THR A 397 -0.33 0.61 1.37
N GLU A 398 -1.49 0.23 1.89
CA GLU A 398 -2.65 1.13 2.02
C GLU A 398 -2.89 1.47 3.48
N THR A 399 -3.20 2.74 3.74
CA THR A 399 -3.59 3.24 5.06
C THR A 399 -4.90 4.00 4.99
N LEU A 400 -5.71 3.89 6.05
CA LEU A 400 -6.94 4.65 6.27
C LEU A 400 -6.72 5.65 7.42
N LEU A 401 -5.57 6.32 7.43
CA LEU A 401 -5.16 7.18 8.54
C LEU A 401 -5.77 8.59 8.44
N LYS A 402 -5.84 9.25 9.60
CA LYS A 402 -6.20 10.66 9.70
C LYS A 402 -5.06 11.52 9.16
N ARG A 403 -5.41 12.67 8.59
CA ARG A 403 -4.43 13.62 8.07
C ARG A 403 -3.75 14.33 9.25
N GLU A 404 -2.44 14.13 9.39
CA GLU A 404 -1.57 14.95 10.25
C GLU A 404 -1.63 16.42 9.85
N SER A 405 -1.13 17.31 10.72
CA SER A 405 -1.25 18.76 10.53
C SER A 405 -0.59 19.27 9.23
N THR A 406 0.46 18.57 8.75
CA THR A 406 1.09 18.82 7.44
C THR A 406 1.40 17.54 6.68
N ALA A 407 1.53 17.65 5.35
CA ALA A 407 1.94 16.55 4.47
C ALA A 407 3.31 15.94 4.86
N LYS A 408 4.28 16.79 5.24
CA LYS A 408 5.61 16.35 5.69
C LYS A 408 5.57 15.51 6.96
N GLU A 409 4.79 15.94 7.95
CA GLU A 409 4.61 15.19 9.19
C GLU A 409 3.95 13.83 8.96
N ALA A 410 3.04 13.73 8.00
CA ALA A 410 2.40 12.46 7.65
C ALA A 410 3.42 11.39 7.22
N PHE A 411 4.41 11.75 6.38
CA PHE A 411 5.45 10.80 5.95
C PHE A 411 6.42 10.44 7.08
N ASP A 412 6.77 11.40 7.93
CA ASP A 412 7.65 11.18 9.09
C ASP A 412 6.96 10.28 10.16
N THR A 413 5.66 10.48 10.40
CA THR A 413 4.87 9.65 11.31
C THR A 413 4.74 8.22 10.79
N LEU A 414 4.55 8.04 9.47
CA LEU A 414 4.41 6.72 8.84
C LEU A 414 5.61 5.79 9.12
N LEU A 415 6.81 6.36 9.21
CA LEU A 415 8.07 5.62 9.42
C LEU A 415 8.71 5.87 10.80
N TYR A 416 7.97 6.50 11.73
CA TYR A 416 8.44 6.80 13.09
C TYR A 416 9.79 7.55 13.15
N GLY A 417 10.05 8.44 12.19
CA GLY A 417 11.38 9.06 12.02
C GLY A 417 11.38 10.11 10.93
N HIS A 418 12.56 10.63 10.56
CA HIS A 418 12.67 11.42 9.33
C HIS A 418 12.49 10.48 8.12
N GLY A 419 11.42 10.63 7.36
CA GLY A 419 10.98 9.68 6.34
C GLY A 419 12.08 9.29 5.33
N PRO A 420 12.78 10.24 4.71
CA PRO A 420 13.92 9.94 3.81
C PRO A 420 15.07 9.20 4.51
N THR A 421 15.35 9.49 5.78
CA THR A 421 16.38 8.79 6.56
C THR A 421 16.01 7.32 6.75
N ILE A 422 14.82 7.06 7.28
CA ILE A 422 14.38 5.69 7.58
C ILE A 422 14.21 4.87 6.29
N SER A 423 13.68 5.50 5.23
CA SER A 423 13.57 4.91 3.89
C SER A 423 14.94 4.45 3.36
N LEU A 424 15.97 5.32 3.43
CA LEU A 424 17.33 4.98 3.00
C LEU A 424 17.94 3.85 3.84
N LEU A 425 17.79 3.90 5.17
CA LEU A 425 18.31 2.89 6.08
C LEU A 425 17.68 1.52 5.84
N VAL A 426 16.37 1.44 5.58
CA VAL A 426 15.70 0.17 5.25
C VAL A 426 15.94 -0.25 3.79
N GLY A 427 16.38 0.66 2.93
CA GLY A 427 16.57 0.38 1.50
C GLY A 427 15.26 0.39 0.70
N ALA A 428 14.26 1.14 1.18
CA ALA A 428 12.97 1.34 0.53
C ALA A 428 12.86 2.76 -0.06
N SER A 429 12.19 2.91 -1.20
CA SER A 429 11.88 4.20 -1.80
C SER A 429 10.38 4.34 -2.05
N ALA A 430 9.76 5.33 -1.41
CA ALA A 430 8.36 5.72 -1.67
C ALA A 430 8.28 6.50 -2.98
N VAL A 431 7.76 5.87 -4.03
CA VAL A 431 7.84 6.42 -5.39
C VAL A 431 7.03 7.70 -5.53
N GLU A 432 5.82 7.74 -4.97
CA GLU A 432 4.93 8.90 -5.02
C GLU A 432 5.47 10.08 -4.21
N TYR A 433 6.24 9.83 -3.14
CA TYR A 433 6.93 10.89 -2.38
C TYR A 433 7.92 11.66 -3.28
N TRP A 434 8.74 10.91 -4.03
CA TRP A 434 9.81 11.48 -4.84
C TRP A 434 9.33 12.10 -6.16
N THR A 435 8.30 11.51 -6.78
CA THR A 435 7.77 11.97 -8.06
C THR A 435 6.75 13.10 -7.88
N ASN A 436 6.06 13.16 -6.73
CA ASN A 436 4.94 14.06 -6.46
C ASN A 436 3.95 14.14 -7.65
N SER A 437 3.70 12.99 -8.26
CA SER A 437 2.79 12.85 -9.39
C SER A 437 2.18 11.47 -9.41
N THR A 438 0.88 11.41 -9.63
CA THR A 438 0.12 10.17 -9.74
C THR A 438 -1.03 10.33 -10.73
N ALA A 439 -1.44 9.25 -11.36
CA ALA A 439 -2.67 9.19 -12.17
C ALA A 439 -3.91 8.88 -11.30
N VAL A 440 -3.70 8.54 -10.03
CA VAL A 440 -4.76 8.19 -9.08
C VAL A 440 -5.29 9.46 -8.41
N SER A 441 -6.59 9.69 -8.54
CA SER A 441 -7.27 10.81 -7.89
C SER A 441 -7.59 10.49 -6.44
N SER A 442 -7.19 11.38 -5.52
CA SER A 442 -7.63 11.35 -4.12
C SER A 442 -8.73 12.38 -3.84
N VAL A 443 -9.29 13.01 -4.88
CA VAL A 443 -10.19 14.16 -4.75
C VAL A 443 -11.47 13.78 -4.02
N ASP A 444 -12.18 12.76 -4.51
CA ASP A 444 -13.43 12.30 -3.88
C ASP A 444 -13.16 11.79 -2.47
N GLU A 445 -12.09 11.03 -2.24
CA GLU A 445 -11.73 10.52 -0.91
C GLU A 445 -11.52 11.67 0.10
N ILE A 446 -10.78 12.72 -0.28
CA ILE A 446 -10.57 13.90 0.57
C ILE A 446 -11.89 14.64 0.81
N LEU A 447 -12.72 14.85 -0.23
CA LEU A 447 -13.98 15.57 -0.10
C LEU A 447 -15.04 14.80 0.69
N ILE A 448 -15.07 13.47 0.58
CA ILE A 448 -15.88 12.57 1.42
C ILE A 448 -15.44 12.73 2.88
N GLY A 449 -14.13 12.65 3.16
CA GLY A 449 -13.57 12.82 4.50
C GLY A 449 -13.84 14.19 5.11
N LEU A 450 -13.95 15.24 4.29
CA LEU A 450 -14.35 16.60 4.71
C LEU A 450 -15.87 16.77 4.91
N SER A 451 -16.68 15.84 4.42
CA SER A 451 -18.14 15.93 4.44
C SER A 451 -18.80 15.17 5.59
N THR A 452 -18.05 14.34 6.31
CA THR A 452 -18.56 13.54 7.44
C THR A 452 -18.91 14.40 8.66
N LYS A 453 -20.00 14.05 9.38
CA LYS A 453 -20.54 14.79 10.54
C LYS A 453 -19.57 14.96 11.73
N SER A 454 -18.41 14.32 11.70
CA SER A 454 -17.35 14.43 12.72
C SER A 454 -16.65 15.79 12.79
N ILE A 455 -16.93 16.73 11.88
CA ILE A 455 -16.24 18.04 11.79
C ILE A 455 -16.98 19.16 12.54
N GLN A 456 -18.06 18.85 13.28
CA GLN A 456 -18.89 19.89 13.93
C GLN A 456 -18.24 20.56 15.16
N ALA A 457 -17.20 19.99 15.78
CA ALA A 457 -16.51 20.63 16.90
C ALA A 457 -15.27 21.42 16.45
N LYS A 458 -15.06 22.62 17.03
CA LYS A 458 -13.82 23.39 16.86
C LYS A 458 -12.64 22.55 17.35
N GLY A 459 -11.79 22.11 16.42
CA GLY A 459 -10.58 21.34 16.71
C GLY A 459 -10.55 19.91 16.15
N ASP A 460 -11.63 19.42 15.56
CA ASP A 460 -11.64 18.06 14.98
C ASP A 460 -10.94 18.00 13.61
N GLU A 461 -10.00 17.05 13.49
CA GLU A 461 -9.23 16.72 12.29
C GLU A 461 -10.06 15.93 11.27
N VAL A 462 -9.62 15.95 10.01
CA VAL A 462 -10.25 15.27 8.86
C VAL A 462 -10.44 13.77 9.17
N ALA A 463 -11.57 13.20 8.72
CA ALA A 463 -11.81 11.77 8.78
C ALA A 463 -10.75 10.98 7.97
N GLN A 464 -10.76 9.65 8.14
CA GLN A 464 -9.87 8.71 7.45
C GLN A 464 -9.77 9.02 5.95
N VAL A 465 -8.55 9.19 5.44
CA VAL A 465 -8.28 9.33 4.00
C VAL A 465 -7.53 8.09 3.56
N HIS A 466 -8.10 7.36 2.60
CA HIS A 466 -7.38 6.26 1.94
C HIS A 466 -6.16 6.78 1.18
N SER A 467 -5.00 6.23 1.51
CA SER A 467 -3.74 6.52 0.82
C SER A 467 -3.05 5.20 0.49
N ARG A 468 -2.52 5.11 -0.74
CA ARG A 468 -1.74 3.96 -1.20
C ARG A 468 -0.35 4.43 -1.63
N ILE A 469 0.68 3.76 -1.14
CA ILE A 469 2.08 4.07 -1.42
C ILE A 469 2.75 2.89 -2.10
N THR A 470 3.51 3.17 -3.17
CA THR A 470 4.34 2.20 -3.87
C THR A 470 5.76 2.26 -3.33
N TRP A 471 6.22 1.15 -2.77
CA TRP A 471 7.58 1.01 -2.24
C TRP A 471 8.41 0.12 -3.15
N LYS A 472 9.54 0.66 -3.62
CA LYS A 472 10.54 -0.09 -4.40
C LYS A 472 11.80 -0.29 -3.59
N GLN A 473 12.54 -1.36 -3.85
CA GLN A 473 13.92 -1.45 -3.36
C GLN A 473 14.71 -0.28 -3.95
N SER A 474 15.41 0.47 -3.10
CA SER A 474 16.12 1.68 -3.49
C SER A 474 17.13 1.44 -4.61
N LYS A 475 17.83 0.30 -4.60
CA LYS A 475 18.76 -0.10 -5.68
C LYS A 475 18.08 -0.35 -7.02
N LEU A 476 16.85 -0.89 -7.02
CA LEU A 476 16.10 -1.18 -8.25
C LEU A 476 15.44 0.09 -8.80
N PHE A 477 15.02 0.99 -7.91
CA PHE A 477 14.45 2.28 -8.30
C PHE A 477 15.50 3.24 -8.87
N SER A 478 16.68 3.28 -8.26
CA SER A 478 17.81 4.13 -8.70
C SER A 478 18.62 3.50 -9.85
N GLY A 479 18.65 2.17 -9.94
CA GLY A 479 19.66 1.46 -10.73
C GLY A 479 21.07 1.55 -10.12
N ALA A 480 21.18 1.90 -8.82
CA ALA A 480 22.46 2.03 -8.13
C ALA A 480 23.24 0.72 -8.14
N ASN A 481 24.54 0.86 -8.39
CA ASN A 481 25.50 -0.22 -8.44
C ASN A 481 26.68 0.15 -7.55
N ALA A 482 27.01 -0.69 -6.56
CA ALA A 482 28.02 -0.37 -5.54
C ALA A 482 28.85 -1.60 -5.18
N SER A 483 30.12 -1.39 -4.82
CA SER A 483 31.03 -2.45 -4.37
C SER A 483 30.69 -3.00 -2.98
N GLY A 484 29.77 -2.37 -2.24
CA GLY A 484 29.30 -2.85 -0.95
C GLY A 484 28.07 -2.10 -0.44
N PRO A 485 27.53 -2.51 0.72
CA PRO A 485 26.35 -1.91 1.32
C PRO A 485 26.57 -0.44 1.73
N LEU A 486 25.48 0.32 1.86
CA LEU A 486 25.52 1.67 2.44
C LEU A 486 26.21 1.68 3.81
N ALA A 487 27.25 2.50 3.93
CA ALA A 487 27.98 2.68 5.17
C ALA A 487 27.35 3.76 6.06
N ILE A 488 27.39 3.56 7.38
CA ILE A 488 27.00 4.57 8.38
C ILE A 488 27.83 4.39 9.66
N GLU A 489 28.14 5.50 10.33
CA GLU A 489 28.88 5.47 11.60
C GLU A 489 28.05 4.87 12.74
N SER A 490 28.70 4.06 13.58
CA SER A 490 28.07 3.40 14.74
C SER A 490 27.25 4.32 15.66
N GLU A 491 27.78 5.49 16.04
CA GLU A 491 27.12 6.41 17.00
C GLU A 491 25.95 7.15 16.35
N ALA A 492 26.12 7.55 15.09
CA ALA A 492 25.05 8.17 14.30
C ALA A 492 23.84 7.24 14.16
N LEU A 493 24.08 5.96 13.83
CA LEU A 493 23.01 4.97 13.74
C LEU A 493 22.30 4.77 15.09
N ALA A 494 23.05 4.71 16.19
CA ALA A 494 22.48 4.57 17.54
C ALA A 494 21.58 5.76 17.92
N SER A 495 22.01 6.99 17.61
CA SER A 495 21.23 8.21 17.86
C SER A 495 19.96 8.28 17.01
N ILE A 496 20.01 7.91 15.73
CA ILE A 496 18.81 7.85 14.87
C ILE A 496 17.82 6.80 15.40
N LEU A 497 18.31 5.60 15.75
CA LEU A 497 17.47 4.52 16.29
C LEU A 497 16.87 4.87 17.65
N PHE A 498 17.58 5.63 18.48
CA PHE A 498 17.04 6.13 19.74
C PHE A 498 15.88 7.11 19.52
N ASN A 499 15.99 8.02 18.55
CA ASN A 499 14.88 8.90 18.19
C ASN A 499 13.67 8.12 17.66
N LEU A 500 13.90 7.07 16.87
CA LEU A 500 12.85 6.16 16.43
C LEU A 500 12.21 5.43 17.61
N TYR A 501 13.02 4.92 18.55
CA TYR A 501 12.54 4.27 19.79
C TYR A 501 11.58 5.17 20.57
N LEU A 502 11.92 6.45 20.76
CA LEU A 502 11.06 7.40 21.46
C LEU A 502 9.71 7.63 20.74
N LYS A 503 9.71 7.64 19.40
CA LYS A 503 8.48 7.81 18.60
C LYS A 503 7.61 6.57 18.61
N VAL A 504 8.21 5.39 18.44
CA VAL A 504 7.51 4.09 18.45
C VAL A 504 6.83 3.84 19.80
N PHE A 505 7.51 4.13 20.91
CA PHE A 505 6.99 3.90 22.26
C PHE A 505 6.38 5.15 22.89
N ALA A 506 6.02 6.16 22.09
CA ALA A 506 5.47 7.42 22.58
C ALA A 506 4.13 7.29 23.34
N HIS A 507 3.48 6.12 23.29
CA HIS A 507 2.27 5.80 24.05
C HIS A 507 2.56 5.48 25.53
N GLU A 508 3.82 5.17 25.89
CA GLU A 508 4.26 4.89 27.25
C GLU A 508 4.61 6.16 28.05
N ASN A 509 4.48 7.34 27.44
CA ASN A 509 4.80 8.61 28.07
C ASN A 509 3.63 9.09 28.99
N PRO A 510 3.84 9.22 30.31
CA PRO A 510 2.78 9.59 31.26
C PRO A 510 2.27 11.03 31.08
N MET A 511 3.03 11.93 30.46
CA MET A 511 2.58 13.32 30.24
C MET A 511 1.39 13.39 29.29
N LYS A 512 1.28 12.46 28.34
CA LYS A 512 0.07 12.32 27.51
C LYS A 512 -1.15 11.97 28.37
N LEU A 513 -0.97 11.18 29.42
CA LEU A 513 -2.01 10.77 30.36
C LEU A 513 -2.57 11.95 31.18
N LEU A 514 -1.73 12.94 31.48
CA LEU A 514 -2.11 14.14 32.25
C LEU A 514 -2.76 15.24 31.40
N SER A 515 -2.60 15.21 30.07
CA SER A 515 -3.13 16.21 29.14
C SER A 515 -4.60 16.01 28.74
N ILE A 516 -5.28 15.00 29.29
CA ILE A 516 -6.58 14.54 28.80
C ILE A 516 -7.71 15.11 29.67
N SER A 517 -8.60 15.90 29.06
CA SER A 517 -9.87 16.31 29.69
C SER A 517 -10.90 15.16 29.68
N LYS A 518 -11.94 15.19 30.53
CA LYS A 518 -13.00 14.15 30.56
C LYS A 518 -13.70 13.93 29.21
N SER A 519 -13.95 14.98 28.42
CA SER A 519 -14.53 14.85 27.07
C SER A 519 -13.53 14.26 26.06
N SER A 520 -12.23 14.45 26.29
CA SER A 520 -11.15 13.90 25.47
C SER A 520 -10.90 12.41 25.72
N VAL A 521 -11.32 11.82 26.85
CA VAL A 521 -11.13 10.38 27.15
C VAL A 521 -11.90 9.48 26.18
N THR A 522 -13.18 9.78 25.93
CA THR A 522 -14.01 9.01 24.98
C THR A 522 -13.48 9.10 23.55
N GLN A 523 -12.91 10.25 23.19
CA GLN A 523 -12.29 10.49 21.90
C GLN A 523 -10.91 9.79 21.80
N LEU A 524 -10.13 9.74 22.89
CA LEU A 524 -8.86 9.01 22.97
C LEU A 524 -9.05 7.50 22.85
N ILE A 525 -10.06 6.93 23.54
CA ILE A 525 -10.42 5.49 23.45
C ILE A 525 -10.85 5.11 22.03
N ARG A 526 -11.44 6.05 21.28
CA ARG A 526 -11.84 5.86 19.87
C ARG A 526 -10.70 6.11 18.87
N ASN A 527 -9.66 6.84 19.25
CA ASN A 527 -8.63 7.37 18.33
C ASN A 527 -7.21 6.83 18.56
N THR A 528 -6.96 6.04 19.59
CA THR A 528 -5.63 5.45 19.82
C THR A 528 -5.49 4.17 18.99
N ALA A 529 -4.68 4.25 17.93
CA ALA A 529 -4.20 3.07 17.24
C ALA A 529 -3.35 2.24 18.22
N TYR A 530 -3.55 0.92 18.23
CA TYR A 530 -2.69 0.00 18.96
C TYR A 530 -1.22 0.22 18.54
N SER A 531 -0.28 0.07 19.48
CA SER A 531 1.13 0.11 19.11
C SER A 531 1.40 -0.97 18.06
N HIS A 532 2.11 -0.61 17.00
CA HIS A 532 2.56 -1.58 15.99
C HIS A 532 3.83 -2.33 16.42
N PHE A 533 4.43 -1.96 17.57
CA PHE A 533 5.72 -2.45 18.01
C PHE A 533 5.71 -2.91 19.47
N HIS A 534 6.47 -3.98 19.71
CA HIS A 534 7.10 -4.30 21.00
C HIS A 534 8.63 -4.35 20.80
N ARG A 535 9.40 -4.60 21.87
CA ARG A 535 10.87 -4.59 21.82
C ARG A 535 11.42 -5.69 20.91
N GLY A 536 10.77 -6.86 20.85
CA GLY A 536 11.12 -7.93 19.91
C GLY A 536 11.12 -7.48 18.44
N THR A 537 10.08 -6.79 17.98
CA THR A 537 10.01 -6.25 16.61
C THR A 537 11.06 -5.16 16.36
N LEU A 538 11.35 -4.32 17.36
CA LEU A 538 12.45 -3.36 17.27
C LEU A 538 13.80 -4.07 17.09
N VAL A 539 14.03 -5.17 17.81
CA VAL A 539 15.24 -5.97 17.63
C VAL A 539 15.28 -6.63 16.25
N SER A 540 14.13 -7.01 15.68
CA SER A 540 14.06 -7.50 14.30
C SER A 540 14.47 -6.42 13.28
N LEU A 541 14.19 -5.13 13.56
CA LEU A 541 14.74 -4.00 12.81
C LEU A 541 16.26 -3.88 12.99
N LEU A 542 16.79 -4.06 14.20
CA LEU A 542 18.24 -4.05 14.42
C LEU A 542 18.93 -5.19 13.66
N HIS A 543 18.36 -6.40 13.68
CA HIS A 543 18.85 -7.53 12.90
C HIS A 543 18.82 -7.23 11.40
N TYR A 544 17.71 -6.67 10.91
CA TYR A 544 17.57 -6.23 9.53
C TYR A 544 18.69 -5.25 9.12
N LEU A 545 18.91 -4.20 9.93
CA LEU A 545 19.92 -3.17 9.65
C LEU A 545 21.35 -3.71 9.76
N LYS A 546 21.61 -4.65 10.68
CA LYS A 546 22.89 -5.35 10.82
C LYS A 546 23.28 -6.09 9.54
N LEU A 547 22.31 -6.71 8.86
CA LEU A 547 22.54 -7.45 7.63
C LEU A 547 22.56 -6.56 6.38
N ARG A 548 21.82 -5.44 6.39
CA ARG A 548 21.68 -4.55 5.22
C ARG A 548 22.75 -3.46 5.15
N LEU A 549 23.27 -2.97 6.28
CA LEU A 549 24.19 -1.83 6.34
C LEU A 549 25.63 -2.25 6.59
N SER A 550 26.58 -1.43 6.14
CA SER A 550 27.99 -1.55 6.51
C SER A 550 28.27 -0.63 7.71
N VAL A 551 28.28 -1.20 8.91
CA VAL A 551 28.60 -0.47 10.15
C VAL A 551 29.93 -0.95 10.69
N ASP A 552 30.86 -0.02 10.95
CA ASP A 552 32.21 -0.29 11.43
C ASP A 552 32.24 -1.17 12.69
N ASN A 553 31.33 -0.92 13.64
CA ASN A 553 31.16 -1.74 14.82
C ASN A 553 29.69 -1.77 15.28
N PHE A 554 28.90 -2.68 14.71
CA PHE A 554 27.49 -2.81 15.08
C PHE A 554 27.28 -3.06 16.59
N GLY A 555 28.21 -3.75 17.26
CA GLY A 555 28.17 -3.94 18.71
C GLY A 555 28.29 -2.62 19.49
N LYS A 556 29.05 -1.65 18.99
CA LYS A 556 29.11 -0.27 19.53
C LYS A 556 27.77 0.44 19.35
N THR A 557 27.11 0.29 18.20
CA THR A 557 25.75 0.80 17.99
C THR A 557 24.77 0.26 19.03
N CYS A 558 24.75 -1.06 19.25
CA CYS A 558 23.88 -1.68 20.25
C CYS A 558 24.15 -1.15 21.66
N ARG A 559 25.42 -1.09 22.08
CA ARG A 559 25.80 -0.58 23.42
C ARG A 559 25.39 0.89 23.60
N SER A 560 25.63 1.73 22.60
CA SER A 560 25.25 3.15 22.64
C SER A 560 23.73 3.33 22.71
N LEU A 561 22.97 2.57 21.92
CA LEU A 561 21.50 2.57 21.97
C LEU A 561 21.00 2.14 23.36
N LEU A 562 21.52 1.03 23.90
CA LEU A 562 21.15 0.53 25.24
C LEU A 562 21.47 1.54 26.35
N GLN A 563 22.59 2.26 26.24
CA GLN A 563 22.96 3.34 27.17
C GLN A 563 21.95 4.49 27.10
N LYS A 564 21.59 4.96 25.89
CA LYS A 564 20.60 6.02 25.69
C LYS A 564 19.22 5.59 26.23
N VAL A 565 18.77 4.38 25.92
CA VAL A 565 17.51 3.80 26.45
C VAL A 565 17.57 3.72 27.98
N SER A 566 18.68 3.25 28.56
CA SER A 566 18.84 3.16 30.02
C SER A 566 18.89 4.52 30.71
N ALA A 567 19.26 5.60 30.01
CA ALA A 567 19.26 6.97 30.50
C ALA A 567 17.90 7.68 30.32
N GLU A 568 17.02 7.14 29.48
CA GLU A 568 15.70 7.72 29.18
C GLU A 568 14.77 7.68 30.41
N ARG A 569 14.02 8.76 30.66
CA ARG A 569 13.15 8.91 31.84
C ARG A 569 11.72 9.34 31.51
N SER A 570 11.44 9.70 30.25
CA SER A 570 10.11 10.13 29.78
C SER A 570 9.14 8.98 29.50
N LEU A 571 9.63 7.75 29.33
CA LEU A 571 8.80 6.56 29.12
C LEU A 571 8.68 5.76 30.43
N MET A 572 7.45 5.41 30.81
CA MET A 572 7.13 4.87 32.14
C MET A 572 7.78 3.51 32.45
N PHE A 573 7.89 2.63 31.45
CA PHE A 573 8.23 1.20 31.66
C PHE A 573 9.62 0.79 31.16
N THR A 574 10.47 1.76 30.81
CA THR A 574 11.81 1.49 30.24
C THR A 574 12.64 0.57 31.14
N GLY A 575 12.61 0.77 32.46
CA GLY A 575 13.34 -0.08 33.40
C GLY A 575 12.79 -1.51 33.47
N ASN A 576 11.47 -1.66 33.48
CA ASN A 576 10.78 -2.95 33.59
C ASN A 576 10.92 -3.82 32.32
N LEU A 577 11.11 -3.19 31.16
CA LEU A 577 11.25 -3.86 29.85
C LEU A 577 12.71 -4.08 29.44
N ARG A 578 13.67 -3.74 30.31
CA ARG A 578 15.10 -3.91 29.99
C ARG A 578 15.46 -5.37 29.75
N GLN A 579 14.97 -6.28 30.58
CA GLN A 579 15.25 -7.72 30.43
C GLN A 579 14.66 -8.27 29.12
N ASP A 580 13.44 -7.88 28.76
CA ASP A 580 12.83 -8.26 27.48
C ASP A 580 13.67 -7.80 26.29
N LEU A 581 14.11 -6.53 26.27
CA LEU A 581 14.98 -6.02 25.21
C LEU A 581 16.27 -6.84 25.06
N SER A 582 16.93 -7.19 26.17
CA SER A 582 18.18 -7.96 26.15
C SER A 582 17.97 -9.42 25.75
N VAL A 583 16.88 -10.05 26.21
CA VAL A 583 16.47 -11.40 25.80
C VAL A 583 16.24 -11.44 24.29
N GLN A 584 15.50 -10.47 23.76
CA GLN A 584 15.21 -10.35 22.33
C GLN A 584 16.48 -10.14 21.51
N MET A 585 17.41 -9.27 21.96
CA MET A 585 18.70 -9.08 21.29
C MET A 585 19.53 -10.37 21.20
N HIS A 586 19.51 -11.18 22.26
CA HIS A 586 20.22 -12.46 22.32
C HIS A 586 19.60 -13.50 21.40
N THR A 587 18.28 -13.73 21.49
CA THR A 587 17.59 -14.78 20.70
C THR A 587 17.61 -14.50 19.20
N GLN A 588 17.60 -13.22 18.80
CA GLN A 588 17.68 -12.82 17.39
C GLN A 588 19.13 -12.60 16.89
N GLY A 589 20.15 -12.94 17.69
CA GLY A 589 21.56 -12.87 17.28
C GLY A 589 22.07 -11.45 16.97
N VAL A 590 21.44 -10.42 17.54
CA VAL A 590 21.85 -9.02 17.39
C VAL A 590 23.05 -8.72 18.30
N GLY A 591 22.96 -9.13 19.56
CA GLY A 591 24.01 -9.01 20.57
C GLY A 591 23.57 -9.57 21.93
N SER A 592 24.50 -9.73 22.88
CA SER A 592 24.19 -10.19 24.23
C SER A 592 24.86 -9.28 25.25
N GLU A 593 24.15 -8.93 26.33
CA GLU A 593 24.73 -8.18 27.45
C GLU A 593 25.46 -9.13 28.42
N ASP A 594 26.54 -8.65 29.05
CA ASP A 594 27.41 -9.48 29.91
C ASP A 594 26.64 -10.11 31.09
N TRP A 595 25.68 -9.40 31.67
CA TRP A 595 24.85 -9.90 32.78
C TRP A 595 24.02 -11.12 32.37
N LEU A 596 23.52 -11.16 31.12
CA LEU A 596 22.72 -12.28 30.63
C LEU A 596 23.56 -13.56 30.49
N LEU A 597 24.84 -13.42 30.17
CA LEU A 597 25.78 -14.54 30.00
C LEU A 597 26.40 -15.02 31.32
N ALA A 598 26.59 -14.12 32.29
CA ALA A 598 27.38 -14.40 33.49
C ALA A 598 26.57 -14.73 34.76
N GLU A 599 25.27 -14.42 34.80
CA GLU A 599 24.49 -14.45 36.05
C GLU A 599 23.73 -15.76 36.31
N ILE A 600 23.77 -16.74 35.40
CA ILE A 600 23.09 -18.03 35.59
C ILE A 600 23.82 -18.85 36.65
N LYS A 601 23.16 -19.11 37.78
CA LYS A 601 23.70 -19.85 38.93
C LYS A 601 22.72 -20.93 39.39
N PRO A 602 22.67 -22.09 38.70
CA PRO A 602 21.72 -23.15 39.00
C PRO A 602 21.86 -23.68 40.44
N ASN A 603 20.75 -23.70 41.18
CA ASN A 603 20.71 -24.33 42.50
C ASN A 603 20.03 -25.69 42.40
N ARG A 604 20.83 -26.75 42.33
CA ARG A 604 20.38 -28.14 42.17
C ARG A 604 19.37 -28.59 43.24
N ASP A 605 19.37 -27.98 44.42
CA ASP A 605 18.41 -28.30 45.51
C ASP A 605 16.97 -27.87 45.19
N LEU A 606 16.76 -27.06 44.14
CA LEU A 606 15.45 -26.54 43.77
C LEU A 606 14.69 -27.40 42.74
N GLY A 607 15.37 -28.33 42.06
CA GLY A 607 14.77 -29.16 41.02
C GLY A 607 14.39 -28.40 39.74
N GLY A 608 13.78 -29.11 38.78
CA GLY A 608 13.33 -28.60 37.50
C GLY A 608 14.48 -28.11 36.62
N PHE A 609 14.33 -26.92 36.02
CA PHE A 609 15.37 -26.38 35.14
C PHE A 609 16.71 -26.10 35.86
N ASP A 610 16.68 -25.88 37.18
CA ASP A 610 17.90 -25.75 37.97
C ASP A 610 18.68 -27.06 38.09
N SER A 611 18.11 -28.21 37.70
CA SER A 611 18.76 -29.54 37.60
C SER A 611 19.35 -29.85 36.22
N TRP A 612 19.07 -29.03 35.19
CA TRP A 612 19.55 -29.28 33.83
C TRP A 612 21.07 -29.27 33.72
N THR A 613 21.63 -30.21 32.96
CA THR A 613 23.08 -30.30 32.71
C THR A 613 23.67 -28.98 32.21
N SER A 614 22.94 -28.29 31.34
CA SER A 614 23.22 -26.93 30.88
C SER A 614 21.92 -26.14 30.79
N VAL A 615 21.86 -25.02 31.52
CA VAL A 615 20.73 -24.07 31.46
C VAL A 615 21.07 -23.00 30.42
N PRO A 616 20.24 -22.82 29.37
CA PRO A 616 20.45 -21.77 28.38
C PRO A 616 20.14 -20.39 28.99
N GLU A 617 20.68 -19.33 28.39
CA GLU A 617 20.50 -17.94 28.81
C GLU A 617 19.04 -17.49 28.78
N VAL A 618 18.29 -18.03 27.82
CA VAL A 618 16.87 -17.73 27.60
C VAL A 618 16.07 -19.02 27.59
N VAL A 619 15.01 -19.05 28.40
CA VAL A 619 14.06 -20.17 28.50
C VAL A 619 12.63 -19.66 28.29
N ALA A 620 11.71 -20.55 27.93
CA ALA A 620 10.30 -20.25 27.83
C ALA A 620 9.59 -20.55 29.15
N VAL A 621 8.72 -19.63 29.56
CA VAL A 621 7.75 -19.84 30.63
C VAL A 621 6.39 -20.07 29.97
N THR A 622 5.67 -21.10 30.42
CA THR A 622 4.29 -21.37 30.03
C THR A 622 3.41 -21.33 31.27
N LEU A 623 2.39 -20.46 31.25
CA LEU A 623 1.44 -20.23 32.33
C LEU A 623 0.06 -20.74 31.93
N VAL A 624 -0.51 -21.62 32.75
CA VAL A 624 -1.90 -22.08 32.62
C VAL A 624 -2.82 -21.09 33.34
N VAL A 625 -3.58 -20.32 32.56
CA VAL A 625 -4.52 -19.32 33.07
C VAL A 625 -5.94 -19.91 33.09
N PRO A 626 -6.57 -20.05 34.26
CA PRO A 626 -7.93 -20.57 34.35
C PRO A 626 -8.93 -19.76 33.51
N ARG A 627 -9.90 -20.45 32.90
CA ARG A 627 -10.83 -19.88 31.93
C ARG A 627 -11.59 -18.66 32.47
N GLU A 628 -12.03 -18.73 33.72
CA GLU A 628 -12.79 -17.66 34.38
C GLU A 628 -11.94 -16.40 34.63
N LYS A 629 -10.60 -16.52 34.69
CA LYS A 629 -9.71 -15.38 34.94
C LYS A 629 -9.51 -14.51 33.72
N ILE A 630 -9.53 -15.09 32.52
CA ILE A 630 -9.52 -14.33 31.26
C ILE A 630 -10.94 -13.89 30.87
N ALA A 631 -11.96 -14.72 31.07
CA ALA A 631 -13.34 -14.39 30.70
C ALA A 631 -13.82 -13.09 31.37
N ARG A 632 -13.54 -12.92 32.67
CA ARG A 632 -13.92 -11.71 33.43
C ARG A 632 -13.40 -10.40 32.85
N VAL A 633 -12.31 -10.43 32.05
CA VAL A 633 -11.76 -9.22 31.39
C VAL A 633 -12.81 -8.56 30.51
N PHE A 634 -13.71 -9.35 29.92
CA PHE A 634 -14.73 -8.89 28.99
C PHE A 634 -16.12 -8.69 29.64
N ASP A 635 -16.29 -9.08 30.90
CA ASP A 635 -17.59 -9.02 31.61
C ASP A 635 -17.86 -7.65 32.28
N GLY A 636 -16.86 -6.78 32.39
CA GLY A 636 -16.94 -5.56 33.20
C GLY A 636 -17.72 -4.38 32.60
N SER A 637 -17.83 -4.28 31.27
CA SER A 637 -18.59 -3.22 30.57
C SER A 637 -18.79 -3.55 29.08
N ASP A 638 -19.74 -2.89 28.41
CA ASP A 638 -19.89 -3.03 26.95
C ASP A 638 -18.65 -2.60 26.18
N GLN A 639 -17.91 -1.60 26.68
CA GLN A 639 -16.64 -1.21 26.10
C GLN A 639 -15.60 -2.33 26.22
N ALA A 640 -15.56 -3.04 27.35
CA ALA A 640 -14.64 -4.16 27.54
C ALA A 640 -14.91 -5.30 26.57
N LYS A 641 -16.19 -5.61 26.28
CA LYS A 641 -16.59 -6.64 25.30
C LYS A 641 -16.04 -6.39 23.91
N ILE A 642 -15.95 -5.13 23.50
CA ILE A 642 -15.50 -4.73 22.15
C ILE A 642 -14.01 -4.34 22.10
N SER A 643 -13.31 -4.36 23.24
CA SER A 643 -11.92 -3.93 23.32
C SER A 643 -10.97 -5.10 23.03
N SER A 644 -9.83 -4.78 22.43
CA SER A 644 -8.71 -5.70 22.19
C SER A 644 -7.56 -5.40 23.16
N PRO A 645 -7.63 -5.80 24.46
CA PRO A 645 -6.55 -5.50 25.39
C PRO A 645 -5.22 -6.10 24.92
N THR A 646 -4.17 -5.27 24.91
CA THR A 646 -2.80 -5.75 24.74
C THR A 646 -2.36 -6.47 26.00
N ILE A 647 -1.87 -7.69 25.85
CA ILE A 647 -1.49 -8.60 26.92
C ILE A 647 0.02 -8.69 27.00
N ARG A 648 0.55 -8.79 28.22
CA ARG A 648 1.96 -9.05 28.50
C ARG A 648 2.14 -10.08 29.60
N GLY A 649 3.27 -10.77 29.53
CA GLY A 649 3.77 -11.61 30.61
C GLY A 649 4.62 -10.79 31.56
N SER A 650 4.73 -11.23 32.81
CA SER A 650 5.70 -10.64 33.73
C SER A 650 6.18 -11.58 34.84
N LEU A 651 7.33 -11.22 35.39
CA LEU A 651 7.90 -11.82 36.58
C LEU A 651 7.88 -10.78 37.70
N VAL A 652 7.43 -11.18 38.90
CA VAL A 652 7.28 -10.27 40.06
C VAL A 652 7.85 -10.88 41.32
N SER A 653 8.53 -10.07 42.13
CA SER A 653 9.03 -10.43 43.46
C SER A 653 7.95 -11.00 44.38
N GLY A 654 8.35 -11.84 45.34
CA GLY A 654 7.45 -12.34 46.37
C GLY A 654 6.85 -11.23 47.25
N GLU A 655 5.75 -11.53 47.94
CA GLU A 655 5.05 -10.57 48.81
C GLU A 655 5.91 -10.11 50.01
N ASP A 656 6.82 -10.96 50.50
CA ASP A 656 7.72 -10.65 51.61
C ASP A 656 9.15 -10.32 51.15
N ALA A 657 9.37 -10.10 49.85
CA ALA A 657 10.67 -9.76 49.30
C ALA A 657 11.21 -8.43 49.85
N ASN A 658 12.47 -8.45 50.30
CA ASN A 658 13.18 -7.26 50.79
C ASN A 658 13.30 -6.16 49.72
N HIS A 659 13.40 -6.55 48.44
CA HIS A 659 13.45 -5.64 47.30
C HIS A 659 12.36 -6.01 46.31
N LYS A 660 11.42 -5.10 46.07
CA LYS A 660 10.34 -5.30 45.10
C LYS A 660 10.86 -5.07 43.68
N TRP A 661 10.54 -6.00 42.79
CA TRP A 661 10.88 -5.94 41.37
C TRP A 661 9.75 -6.48 40.51
N HIS A 662 9.65 -5.99 39.27
CA HIS A 662 8.60 -6.33 38.31
C HIS A 662 9.18 -6.19 36.89
N ASN A 663 9.36 -7.30 36.18
CA ASN A 663 9.92 -7.34 34.83
C ASN A 663 8.84 -7.75 33.83
N PHE A 664 8.67 -6.98 32.75
CA PHE A 664 7.65 -7.21 31.71
C PHE A 664 8.25 -7.92 30.50
N TYR A 665 7.42 -8.70 29.80
CA TYR A 665 7.73 -9.41 28.56
C TYR A 665 6.53 -9.27 27.62
N ASP A 666 6.70 -8.50 26.53
CA ASP A 666 5.58 -8.10 25.67
C ASP A 666 5.29 -9.10 24.53
N GLU A 667 6.23 -10.00 24.22
CA GLU A 667 6.01 -11.07 23.23
C GLU A 667 5.41 -12.32 23.89
N VAL A 668 4.09 -12.50 23.74
CA VAL A 668 3.34 -13.58 24.37
C VAL A 668 2.54 -14.37 23.33
N GLN A 669 2.74 -15.68 23.25
CA GLN A 669 1.84 -16.55 22.50
C GLN A 669 0.69 -17.01 23.42
N LEU A 670 -0.53 -16.89 22.93
CA LEU A 670 -1.75 -17.32 23.63
C LEU A 670 -2.41 -18.45 22.84
N VAL A 671 -2.89 -19.48 23.52
CA VAL A 671 -3.69 -20.58 22.93
C VAL A 671 -4.66 -21.11 23.98
N PHE A 672 -5.90 -21.42 23.61
CA PHE A 672 -6.79 -22.19 24.51
C PHE A 672 -6.51 -23.67 24.36
N GLY A 673 -6.37 -24.40 25.47
CA GLY A 673 -6.10 -25.84 25.40
C GLY A 673 -5.51 -26.42 26.67
N THR A 674 -4.98 -27.64 26.56
CA THR A 674 -4.35 -28.37 27.67
C THR A 674 -2.87 -28.61 27.39
N VAL A 675 -2.02 -28.36 28.38
CA VAL A 675 -0.57 -28.60 28.28
C VAL A 675 -0.28 -30.10 28.37
N LYS A 676 0.57 -30.60 27.47
CA LYS A 676 1.12 -31.96 27.50
C LYS A 676 2.64 -31.88 27.63
N SER A 677 3.19 -32.49 28.67
CA SER A 677 4.62 -32.55 28.93
C SER A 677 5.27 -33.78 28.29
N SER A 678 6.53 -33.65 27.88
CA SER A 678 7.39 -34.74 27.41
C SER A 678 8.79 -34.62 28.02
N GLY A 679 9.39 -35.75 28.37
CA GLY A 679 10.67 -35.81 29.08
C GLY A 679 10.55 -35.61 30.59
N ASP A 680 11.69 -35.63 31.28
CA ASP A 680 11.81 -35.40 32.72
C ASP A 680 12.03 -33.90 33.00
N ARG A 681 11.33 -33.30 33.97
CA ARG A 681 11.45 -31.87 34.32
C ARG A 681 12.86 -31.48 34.74
N ASP A 682 13.61 -32.43 35.30
CA ASP A 682 14.99 -32.23 35.77
C ASP A 682 16.03 -32.31 34.64
N THR A 683 15.62 -32.58 33.40
CA THR A 683 16.52 -32.73 32.25
C THR A 683 16.27 -31.70 31.15
N SER A 684 17.33 -31.36 30.40
CA SER A 684 17.29 -30.28 29.40
C SER A 684 16.43 -30.56 28.16
N ASP A 685 15.95 -31.79 27.99
CA ASP A 685 15.01 -32.22 26.96
C ASP A 685 13.54 -32.08 27.39
N PHE A 686 13.28 -31.64 28.63
CA PHE A 686 11.92 -31.30 29.07
C PHE A 686 11.27 -30.30 28.11
N SER A 687 10.13 -30.69 27.56
CA SER A 687 9.39 -29.91 26.60
C SER A 687 7.90 -30.02 26.84
N VAL A 688 7.16 -29.04 26.32
CA VAL A 688 5.71 -29.03 26.39
C VAL A 688 5.11 -28.83 25.00
N THR A 689 3.90 -29.31 24.82
CA THR A 689 3.03 -29.03 23.67
C THR A 689 1.65 -28.63 24.19
N VAL A 690 0.84 -28.00 23.36
CA VAL A 690 -0.54 -27.65 23.71
C VAL A 690 -1.49 -28.44 22.81
N ASP A 691 -2.37 -29.21 23.43
CA ASP A 691 -3.54 -29.78 22.77
C ASP A 691 -4.61 -28.67 22.70
N ALA A 692 -4.69 -28.02 21.54
CA ALA A 692 -5.52 -26.83 21.36
C ALA A 692 -7.02 -27.17 21.41
N ASP A 693 -7.80 -26.33 22.08
CA ASP A 693 -9.25 -26.41 22.08
C ASP A 693 -9.79 -25.80 20.78
N PRO A 694 -10.33 -26.60 19.83
CA PRO A 694 -10.82 -26.08 18.56
C PRO A 694 -12.04 -25.15 18.73
N ALA A 695 -12.74 -25.22 19.86
CA ALA A 695 -13.85 -24.31 20.15
C ALA A 695 -13.36 -22.94 20.67
N GLY A 696 -12.11 -22.80 21.10
CA GLY A 696 -11.51 -21.54 21.54
C GLY A 696 -12.37 -20.77 22.56
N TRP A 697 -12.86 -19.59 22.18
CA TRP A 697 -13.78 -18.81 23.03
C TRP A 697 -15.17 -19.44 23.23
N LEU A 698 -15.59 -20.38 22.39
CA LEU A 698 -16.80 -21.18 22.63
C LEU A 698 -16.53 -22.37 23.58
N GLY A 699 -15.26 -22.74 23.75
CA GLY A 699 -14.83 -23.86 24.59
C GLY A 699 -14.72 -23.52 26.09
N GLY A 700 -14.33 -24.54 26.87
CA GLY A 700 -14.16 -24.45 28.31
C GLY A 700 -12.71 -24.52 28.78
N SER A 701 -11.75 -24.73 27.88
CA SER A 701 -10.34 -24.95 28.22
C SER A 701 -9.68 -23.70 28.82
N PRO A 702 -8.65 -23.87 29.65
CA PRO A 702 -7.85 -22.75 30.14
C PRO A 702 -7.11 -22.07 28.98
N LEU A 703 -6.69 -20.82 29.24
CA LEU A 703 -5.82 -20.07 28.34
C LEU A 703 -4.37 -20.37 28.71
N ILE A 704 -3.59 -20.85 27.74
CA ILE A 704 -2.15 -21.06 27.88
C ILE A 704 -1.45 -19.81 27.36
N ALA A 705 -0.61 -19.19 28.19
CA ALA A 705 0.21 -18.04 27.83
C ALA A 705 1.69 -18.39 27.94
N THR A 706 2.47 -18.14 26.89
CA THR A 706 3.91 -18.46 26.88
C THR A 706 4.75 -17.29 26.34
N PHE A 707 5.89 -17.05 26.98
CA PHE A 707 6.83 -15.98 26.66
C PHE A 707 8.26 -16.38 27.04
N TYR A 708 9.25 -15.82 26.36
CA TYR A 708 10.66 -16.04 26.65
C TYR A 708 11.14 -15.10 27.76
N VAL A 709 11.99 -15.62 28.65
CA VAL A 709 12.58 -14.87 29.77
C VAL A 709 14.05 -15.23 29.95
N SER A 710 14.79 -14.40 30.67
CA SER A 710 16.14 -14.75 31.12
C SER A 710 16.08 -15.87 32.16
N ALA A 711 16.90 -16.91 32.00
CA ALA A 711 17.00 -17.98 32.99
C ALA A 711 17.49 -17.46 34.36
N ALA A 712 18.40 -16.48 34.37
CA ALA A 712 18.88 -15.85 35.60
C ALA A 712 17.75 -15.13 36.36
N ALA A 713 16.80 -14.50 35.65
CA ALA A 713 15.65 -13.84 36.28
C ALA A 713 14.72 -14.82 37.02
N LEU A 714 14.61 -16.07 36.55
CA LEU A 714 13.82 -17.12 37.19
C LEU A 714 14.46 -17.67 38.47
N GLN A 715 15.78 -17.53 38.62
CA GLN A 715 16.51 -17.98 39.81
C GLN A 715 16.34 -17.02 41.00
N VAL A 716 15.96 -15.77 40.74
CA VAL A 716 15.67 -14.78 41.78
C VAL A 716 14.37 -15.13 42.49
N GLU A 717 14.48 -15.43 43.79
CA GLU A 717 13.33 -15.77 44.65
C GLU A 717 12.51 -16.96 44.11
N ARG A 718 13.16 -17.96 43.51
CA ARG A 718 12.57 -19.10 42.78
C ARG A 718 11.35 -19.78 43.41
N LYS A 719 11.22 -19.79 44.75
CA LYS A 719 10.09 -20.39 45.49
C LYS A 719 8.95 -19.42 45.78
N THR A 720 9.21 -18.12 45.80
CA THR A 720 8.30 -17.08 46.29
C THR A 720 7.90 -16.06 45.23
N SER A 721 8.65 -15.93 44.14
CA SER A 721 8.33 -15.06 43.01
C SER A 721 7.13 -15.58 42.20
N TYR A 722 6.52 -14.69 41.44
CA TYR A 722 5.30 -14.95 40.67
C TYR A 722 5.54 -14.76 39.18
N VAL A 723 4.91 -15.62 38.39
CA VAL A 723 4.65 -15.39 36.97
C VAL A 723 3.25 -14.80 36.85
N ARG A 724 3.08 -13.73 36.07
CA ARG A 724 1.78 -13.08 35.85
C ARG A 724 1.44 -12.94 34.38
N LEU A 725 0.14 -12.88 34.12
CA LEU A 725 -0.44 -12.36 32.89
C LEU A 725 -1.23 -11.10 33.24
N GLU A 726 -1.00 -10.02 32.51
CA GLU A 726 -1.61 -8.71 32.78
C GLU A 726 -1.89 -7.92 31.50
N VAL A 727 -2.81 -6.94 31.61
CA VAL A 727 -3.09 -6.00 30.51
C VAL A 727 -2.05 -4.89 30.55
N LEU A 728 -1.46 -4.57 29.40
CA LEU A 728 -0.52 -3.46 29.24
C LEU A 728 -1.16 -2.17 29.74
N SER A 729 -0.44 -1.47 30.61
CA SER A 729 -0.94 -0.23 31.22
C SER A 729 -0.84 0.95 30.26
N SER A 730 -1.98 1.57 29.98
CA SER A 730 -2.16 2.74 29.11
C SER A 730 -3.37 3.54 29.62
N ALA A 731 -3.53 4.80 29.18
CA ALA A 731 -4.70 5.59 29.54
C ALA A 731 -6.02 4.88 29.18
N GLN A 732 -6.08 4.22 28.02
CA GLN A 732 -7.23 3.45 27.56
C GLN A 732 -7.48 2.21 28.43
N SER A 733 -6.45 1.39 28.65
CA SER A 733 -6.62 0.15 29.41
C SER A 733 -6.95 0.40 30.89
N ILE A 734 -6.39 1.46 31.50
CA ILE A 734 -6.78 1.88 32.85
C ILE A 734 -8.25 2.30 32.87
N ALA A 735 -8.70 3.11 31.90
CA ALA A 735 -10.09 3.57 31.84
C ALA A 735 -11.09 2.42 31.68
N VAL A 736 -10.73 1.39 30.90
CA VAL A 736 -11.62 0.26 30.58
C VAL A 736 -11.54 -0.87 31.62
N PHE A 737 -10.35 -1.24 32.09
CA PHE A 737 -10.13 -2.50 32.82
C PHE A 737 -9.79 -2.33 34.31
N SER A 738 -9.45 -1.14 34.79
CA SER A 738 -9.02 -0.94 36.20
C SER A 738 -10.10 -1.34 37.23
N LYS A 739 -11.38 -1.15 36.90
CA LYS A 739 -12.50 -1.58 37.76
C LYS A 739 -12.56 -3.09 37.94
N THR A 740 -12.20 -3.85 36.91
CA THR A 740 -12.27 -5.31 36.89
C THR A 740 -10.99 -5.97 37.38
N LEU A 741 -9.83 -5.40 37.00
CA LEU A 741 -8.52 -6.01 37.20
C LEU A 741 -7.69 -5.31 38.30
N GLY A 742 -8.19 -4.23 38.88
CA GLY A 742 -7.48 -3.42 39.87
C GLY A 742 -6.43 -2.49 39.26
N SER A 743 -5.68 -1.80 40.11
CA SER A 743 -4.65 -0.82 39.70
C SER A 743 -3.45 -1.45 38.98
N GLU A 744 -3.18 -2.73 39.21
CA GLU A 744 -2.12 -3.49 38.55
C GLU A 744 -2.57 -4.13 37.22
N LEU A 745 -3.86 -4.02 36.83
CA LEU A 745 -4.42 -4.62 35.61
C LEU A 745 -4.12 -6.14 35.44
N ARG A 746 -4.04 -6.85 36.56
CA ARG A 746 -3.64 -8.26 36.64
C ARG A 746 -4.78 -9.20 36.22
N ILE A 747 -4.52 -10.05 35.22
CA ILE A 747 -5.45 -11.10 34.79
C ILE A 747 -5.30 -12.32 35.69
N PHE A 748 -4.08 -12.84 35.83
CA PHE A 748 -3.78 -14.02 36.64
C PHE A 748 -2.33 -13.99 37.13
N GLN A 749 -2.06 -14.72 38.22
CA GLN A 749 -0.72 -14.98 38.71
C GLN A 749 -0.62 -16.38 39.32
N ALA A 750 0.53 -17.01 39.17
CA ALA A 750 0.89 -18.25 39.85
C ALA A 750 2.31 -18.11 40.41
N LYS A 751 2.61 -18.86 41.49
CA LYS A 751 3.98 -18.92 42.01
C LYS A 751 4.86 -19.62 40.99
N LEU A 752 6.12 -19.22 40.86
CA LEU A 752 7.05 -19.87 39.95
C LEU A 752 7.30 -21.35 40.33
N ALA A 753 7.10 -21.71 41.60
CA ALA A 753 7.18 -23.09 42.09
C ALA A 753 5.87 -23.90 41.94
N ASP A 754 4.80 -23.32 41.39
CA ASP A 754 3.57 -24.04 41.08
C ASP A 754 3.75 -24.82 39.78
N GLU A 755 4.11 -26.10 39.89
CA GLU A 755 4.42 -26.96 38.75
C GLU A 755 3.20 -27.37 37.93
N ASP A 756 1.98 -27.21 38.48
CA ASP A 756 0.72 -27.49 37.77
C ASP A 756 0.33 -26.32 36.88
N SER A 757 0.61 -25.10 37.32
CA SER A 757 0.27 -23.87 36.59
C SER A 757 1.43 -23.31 35.76
N VAL A 758 2.69 -23.65 36.08
CA VAL A 758 3.88 -23.06 35.47
C VAL A 758 4.85 -24.12 34.97
N PHE A 759 5.23 -24.02 33.69
CA PHE A 759 6.18 -24.90 33.03
C PHE A 759 7.36 -24.08 32.49
N ILE A 760 8.58 -24.52 32.79
CA ILE A 760 9.82 -23.90 32.31
C ILE A 760 10.47 -24.87 31.34
N THR A 761 10.71 -24.43 30.11
CA THR A 761 11.22 -25.26 29.02
C THR A 761 12.21 -24.48 28.16
N LYS A 762 13.02 -25.18 27.36
CA LYS A 762 14.02 -24.51 26.51
C LYS A 762 13.38 -23.61 25.45
N TYR A 763 12.32 -24.10 24.80
CA TYR A 763 11.59 -23.39 23.77
C TYR A 763 10.10 -23.33 24.12
N MET A 764 9.36 -22.39 23.52
CA MET A 764 7.92 -22.34 23.72
C MET A 764 7.25 -23.64 23.20
N PRO A 765 6.04 -23.97 23.67
CA PRO A 765 5.34 -25.18 23.29
C PRO A 765 5.37 -25.54 21.78
N GLY A 766 5.89 -26.72 21.45
CA GLY A 766 5.97 -27.20 20.06
C GLY A 766 7.07 -26.58 19.18
N GLN A 767 7.81 -25.58 19.67
CA GLN A 767 8.99 -25.05 18.99
C GLN A 767 10.24 -25.91 19.27
N THR A 768 11.14 -25.94 18.30
CA THR A 768 12.45 -26.60 18.40
C THR A 768 13.62 -25.61 18.35
N ARG A 769 13.32 -24.31 18.18
CA ARG A 769 14.28 -23.21 18.04
C ARG A 769 13.63 -21.90 18.46
N TYR A 770 14.46 -20.87 18.68
CA TYR A 770 13.95 -19.50 18.75
C TYR A 770 13.48 -19.03 17.37
N PRO A 771 12.39 -18.25 17.28
CA PRO A 771 11.92 -17.69 16.01
C PRO A 771 12.96 -16.80 15.32
N ALA A 772 13.15 -16.99 14.02
CA ALA A 772 14.10 -16.24 13.20
C ALA A 772 13.41 -15.11 12.41
N ALA A 773 13.98 -13.90 12.41
CA ALA A 773 13.44 -12.73 11.72
C ALA A 773 14.48 -12.04 10.84
N SER A 774 14.00 -11.37 9.78
CA SER A 774 14.78 -10.46 8.92
C SER A 774 16.03 -11.07 8.24
N GLU A 775 16.14 -12.39 8.12
CA GLU A 775 17.37 -13.04 7.64
C GLU A 775 17.75 -12.71 6.20
N ALA A 776 16.77 -12.39 5.34
CA ALA A 776 17.01 -12.06 3.93
C ALA A 776 17.34 -10.57 3.70
N ALA A 777 17.45 -9.75 4.76
CA ALA A 777 17.65 -8.30 4.65
C ALA A 777 18.90 -7.91 3.84
N GLY A 778 19.95 -8.73 3.84
CA GLY A 778 21.14 -8.52 3.01
C GLY A 778 20.86 -8.49 1.50
N LEU A 779 19.77 -9.13 1.03
CA LEU A 779 19.36 -9.09 -0.37
C LEU A 779 18.86 -7.71 -0.81
N VAL A 780 18.54 -6.81 0.12
CA VAL A 780 18.10 -5.44 -0.19
C VAL A 780 19.30 -4.50 -0.38
N ALA A 781 20.46 -4.84 0.19
CA ALA A 781 21.67 -4.02 0.10
C ALA A 781 22.11 -3.77 -1.35
N GLU A 782 22.75 -2.62 -1.55
CA GLU A 782 23.41 -2.25 -2.79
C GLU A 782 24.55 -3.23 -3.07
N ALA A 783 24.55 -3.84 -4.26
CA ALA A 783 25.54 -4.83 -4.66
C ALA A 783 25.92 -4.67 -6.12
N ALA A 784 27.18 -4.99 -6.44
CA ALA A 784 27.71 -4.85 -7.78
C ALA A 784 27.07 -5.88 -8.73
N PHE A 785 26.29 -5.42 -9.71
CA PHE A 785 25.77 -6.26 -10.79
C PHE A 785 26.89 -6.80 -11.69
N GLU A 786 27.89 -5.97 -11.96
CA GLU A 786 29.10 -6.29 -12.72
C GLU A 786 30.30 -5.59 -12.10
N LYS A 787 31.45 -6.28 -12.04
CA LYS A 787 32.71 -5.67 -11.59
C LYS A 787 33.26 -4.78 -12.71
N SER A 788 33.37 -3.49 -12.45
CA SER A 788 34.06 -2.56 -13.34
C SER A 788 35.57 -2.71 -13.18
N THR A 789 36.30 -2.77 -14.30
CA THR A 789 37.77 -2.80 -14.30
C THR A 789 38.38 -1.41 -14.12
N ASP A 790 37.59 -0.35 -14.27
CA ASP A 790 38.06 1.03 -14.30
C ASP A 790 37.76 1.79 -13.02
N THR A 791 36.66 1.47 -12.33
CA THR A 791 36.17 2.23 -11.17
C THR A 791 35.41 1.38 -10.16
N GLU A 792 35.44 1.79 -8.90
CA GLU A 792 34.57 1.22 -7.86
C GLU A 792 33.85 2.33 -7.09
N SER A 793 32.60 2.07 -6.70
CA SER A 793 31.74 3.03 -6.01
C SER A 793 31.30 2.53 -4.64
N PHE A 794 31.35 3.42 -3.66
CA PHE A 794 30.88 3.20 -2.29
C PHE A 794 30.02 4.37 -1.84
N PHE A 795 29.06 4.09 -0.94
CA PHE A 795 28.16 5.11 -0.42
C PHE A 795 28.24 5.17 1.10
N THR A 796 28.32 6.39 1.64
CA THR A 796 28.29 6.64 3.08
C THR A 796 27.20 7.64 3.42
N ALA A 797 26.32 7.28 4.35
CA ALA A 797 25.33 8.17 4.91
C ALA A 797 25.94 9.01 6.03
N ASN A 798 25.88 10.34 5.89
CA ASN A 798 26.40 11.27 6.88
C ASN A 798 25.26 11.85 7.70
N ALA A 799 25.29 11.62 9.00
CA ALA A 799 24.29 12.18 9.92
C ALA A 799 24.45 13.69 10.11
N SER A 800 23.34 14.34 10.48
CA SER A 800 23.32 15.73 10.89
C SER A 800 24.18 15.97 12.12
N GLN A 801 24.50 17.23 12.41
CA GLN A 801 25.18 17.61 13.68
C GLN A 801 24.43 17.14 14.94
N ARG A 802 23.09 17.07 14.89
CA ARG A 802 22.24 16.58 15.99
C ARG A 802 22.12 15.06 16.01
N GLN A 803 22.60 14.36 14.97
CA GLN A 803 22.50 12.92 14.77
C GLN A 803 21.06 12.37 14.86
N ASP A 804 20.08 13.19 14.48
CA ASP A 804 18.65 12.84 14.44
C ASP A 804 18.19 12.39 13.05
N ARG A 805 18.97 12.69 12.01
CA ARG A 805 18.69 12.35 10.61
C ARG A 805 19.98 12.25 9.79
N ILE A 806 19.89 11.66 8.60
CA ILE A 806 20.92 11.76 7.57
C ILE A 806 20.75 13.13 6.89
N GLU A 807 21.84 13.87 6.77
CA GLU A 807 21.86 15.20 6.15
C GLU A 807 22.42 15.16 4.73
N THR A 808 23.47 14.36 4.51
CA THR A 808 24.11 14.20 3.20
C THR A 808 24.52 12.75 2.97
N ILE A 809 24.79 12.43 1.71
CA ILE A 809 25.32 11.14 1.29
C ILE A 809 26.60 11.41 0.51
N THR A 810 27.65 10.70 0.88
CA THR A 810 28.92 10.68 0.16
C THR A 810 28.90 9.53 -0.83
N GLY A 811 28.97 9.82 -2.12
CA GLY A 811 29.34 8.85 -3.13
C GLY A 811 30.86 8.92 -3.35
N HIS A 812 31.56 7.85 -3.03
CA HIS A 812 32.99 7.69 -3.20
C HIS A 812 33.27 6.89 -4.48
N LEU A 813 34.12 7.41 -5.36
CA LEU A 813 34.49 6.80 -6.63
C LEU A 813 35.99 6.60 -6.71
N ASP A 814 36.44 5.36 -6.60
CA ASP A 814 37.83 4.96 -6.84
C ASP A 814 38.11 4.84 -8.33
N ILE A 815 39.25 5.38 -8.78
CA ILE A 815 39.74 5.18 -10.16
C ILE A 815 40.81 4.09 -10.13
N LEU A 816 40.50 2.92 -10.69
CA LEU A 816 41.36 1.74 -10.59
C LEU A 816 42.43 1.69 -11.69
N SER A 817 42.09 2.07 -12.92
CA SER A 817 42.96 1.96 -14.08
C SER A 817 44.18 2.89 -13.99
N ALA A 818 45.39 2.34 -14.06
CA ALA A 818 46.65 3.09 -13.98
C ALA A 818 46.74 4.23 -15.03
N LYS A 819 46.23 3.99 -16.24
CA LYS A 819 46.14 5.01 -17.30
C LYS A 819 45.25 6.19 -16.87
N ARG A 820 44.11 5.89 -16.24
CA ARG A 820 43.11 6.88 -15.83
C ARG A 820 43.49 7.60 -14.54
N LYS A 821 44.22 6.95 -13.63
CA LYS A 821 44.85 7.61 -12.46
C LYS A 821 45.74 8.78 -12.86
N LYS A 822 46.39 8.69 -14.03
CA LYS A 822 47.23 9.78 -14.56
C LYS A 822 46.45 11.09 -14.77
N PHE A 823 45.17 11.03 -15.15
CA PHE A 823 44.35 12.24 -15.28
C PHE A 823 44.16 12.99 -13.95
N LEU A 824 44.13 12.26 -12.83
CA LEU A 824 44.10 12.87 -11.51
C LEU A 824 45.45 13.50 -11.14
N THR A 825 46.57 12.86 -11.46
CA THR A 825 47.92 13.40 -11.20
C THR A 825 48.25 14.59 -12.09
N ASP A 826 47.80 14.56 -13.35
CA ASP A 826 48.01 15.60 -14.36
C ASP A 826 47.11 16.84 -14.13
N LYS A 827 46.35 16.85 -13.03
CA LYS A 827 45.52 17.98 -12.59
C LYS A 827 44.42 18.40 -13.56
N LEU A 828 43.85 17.46 -14.31
CA LEU A 828 42.69 17.76 -15.13
C LEU A 828 41.55 18.37 -14.27
N PRO A 829 40.83 19.38 -14.82
CA PRO A 829 39.62 19.90 -14.19
C PRO A 829 38.57 18.80 -14.03
N ILE A 830 37.87 18.82 -12.90
CA ILE A 830 36.76 17.90 -12.63
C ILE A 830 35.51 18.73 -12.37
N THR A 831 34.44 18.43 -13.09
CA THR A 831 33.13 19.03 -12.91
C THR A 831 32.07 17.96 -12.65
N LEU A 832 30.97 18.36 -12.04
CA LEU A 832 29.81 17.50 -11.79
C LEU A 832 28.69 17.88 -12.74
N ASP A 833 28.09 16.88 -13.37
CA ASP A 833 26.93 17.02 -14.25
C ASP A 833 25.82 16.07 -13.79
N GLN A 834 24.73 16.59 -13.26
CA GLN A 834 23.63 15.76 -12.76
C GLN A 834 22.64 15.46 -13.89
N VAL A 835 22.67 14.22 -14.38
CA VAL A 835 21.87 13.77 -15.54
C VAL A 835 20.55 13.11 -15.14
N SER A 836 20.41 12.73 -13.87
CA SER A 836 19.15 12.29 -13.28
C SER A 836 19.14 12.61 -11.78
N PRO A 837 17.98 12.54 -11.10
CA PRO A 837 17.94 12.71 -9.65
C PRO A 837 18.83 11.74 -8.85
N PHE A 838 19.23 10.61 -9.45
CA PHE A 838 20.12 9.62 -8.84
C PHE A 838 21.57 9.70 -9.33
N THR A 839 21.80 10.13 -10.57
CA THR A 839 23.10 9.96 -11.23
C THR A 839 23.80 11.28 -11.43
N VAL A 840 25.00 11.38 -10.85
CA VAL A 840 25.95 12.47 -11.08
C VAL A 840 27.10 11.93 -11.91
N ASN A 841 27.32 12.55 -13.06
CA ASN A 841 28.50 12.30 -13.88
C ASN A 841 29.69 13.09 -13.29
N VAL A 842 30.76 12.37 -12.96
CA VAL A 842 32.07 12.96 -12.66
C VAL A 842 32.81 13.11 -13.98
N VAL A 843 32.95 14.36 -14.45
CA VAL A 843 33.48 14.71 -15.76
C VAL A 843 34.91 15.22 -15.62
N PHE A 844 35.84 14.62 -16.36
CA PHE A 844 37.25 15.02 -16.42
C PHE A 844 37.53 15.79 -17.72
N GLY A 845 38.16 16.96 -17.60
CA GLY A 845 38.47 17.82 -18.75
C GLY A 845 37.21 18.26 -19.52
N GLU A 846 37.33 18.46 -20.83
CA GLU A 846 36.20 18.77 -21.72
C GLU A 846 35.46 17.49 -22.16
N LYS A 847 34.95 16.72 -21.19
CA LYS A 847 34.33 15.39 -21.39
C LYS A 847 35.27 14.35 -22.01
N GLU A 848 36.57 14.47 -21.75
CA GLU A 848 37.55 13.44 -22.13
C GLU A 848 37.25 12.09 -21.46
N LEU A 849 36.70 12.14 -20.24
CA LEU A 849 36.29 10.97 -19.48
C LEU A 849 35.11 11.32 -18.58
N VAL A 850 34.11 10.43 -18.55
CA VAL A 850 32.88 10.61 -17.77
C VAL A 850 32.59 9.34 -17.00
N TYR A 851 32.44 9.45 -15.69
CA TYR A 851 32.04 8.34 -14.83
C TYR A 851 30.69 8.60 -14.16
N PRO A 852 29.67 7.76 -14.41
CA PRO A 852 28.39 7.90 -13.73
C PRO A 852 28.47 7.35 -12.30
N LEU A 853 28.14 8.19 -11.33
CA LEU A 853 27.96 7.82 -9.93
C LEU A 853 26.46 7.83 -9.61
N THR A 854 25.86 6.64 -9.49
CA THR A 854 24.41 6.48 -9.28
C THR A 854 24.11 6.19 -7.82
N PHE A 855 23.57 7.19 -7.12
CA PHE A 855 23.26 7.14 -5.70
C PHE A 855 22.06 6.22 -5.42
N PRO A 856 22.01 5.56 -4.24
CA PRO A 856 20.87 4.73 -3.85
C PRO A 856 19.61 5.52 -3.51
N THR A 857 19.64 6.85 -3.58
CA THR A 857 18.52 7.74 -3.32
C THR A 857 18.70 9.06 -4.07
N LEU A 858 17.67 9.89 -4.12
CA LEU A 858 17.66 11.11 -4.89
C LEU A 858 18.40 12.22 -4.14
N ILE A 859 19.30 12.90 -4.85
CA ILE A 859 20.20 13.93 -4.30
C ILE A 859 20.09 15.23 -5.11
N ASP A 860 20.49 16.34 -4.50
CA ASP A 860 20.62 17.63 -5.17
C ASP A 860 22.11 17.98 -5.35
N ALA A 861 22.64 17.72 -6.56
CA ALA A 861 24.06 17.91 -6.84
C ALA A 861 24.44 19.40 -6.94
N SER A 862 23.47 20.31 -7.14
CA SER A 862 23.73 21.76 -7.17
C SER A 862 24.27 22.28 -5.83
N LYS A 863 23.97 21.55 -4.75
CA LYS A 863 24.44 21.82 -3.37
C LYS A 863 25.57 20.90 -2.94
N ALA A 864 26.11 20.08 -3.86
CA ALA A 864 27.13 19.10 -3.52
C ALA A 864 28.51 19.72 -3.29
N LYS A 865 29.28 19.10 -2.39
CA LYS A 865 30.70 19.37 -2.21
C LYS A 865 31.52 18.25 -2.84
N THR A 866 32.61 18.59 -3.50
CA THR A 866 33.51 17.61 -4.12
C THR A 866 34.82 17.53 -3.34
N ARG A 867 35.30 16.31 -3.04
CA ARG A 867 36.68 16.08 -2.54
C ARG A 867 37.44 15.26 -3.56
N ILE A 868 38.66 15.67 -3.91
CA ILE A 868 39.49 15.03 -4.95
C ILE A 868 40.82 14.65 -4.33
N ALA A 869 41.08 13.34 -4.23
CA ALA A 869 42.37 12.83 -3.77
C ALA A 869 43.20 12.38 -4.98
N ARG A 870 44.14 13.24 -5.39
CA ARG A 870 44.94 12.99 -6.61
C ARG A 870 45.97 11.87 -6.44
N THR A 871 46.55 11.72 -5.24
CA THR A 871 47.55 10.67 -4.96
C THR A 871 46.91 9.30 -4.75
N SER A 872 45.86 9.25 -3.93
CA SER A 872 45.11 8.00 -3.66
C SER A 872 44.11 7.64 -4.76
N ALA A 873 43.95 8.52 -5.74
CA ALA A 873 43.17 8.34 -6.97
C ALA A 873 41.66 8.11 -6.80
N TYR A 874 41.00 8.95 -5.99
CA TYR A 874 39.54 8.92 -5.81
C TYR A 874 38.87 10.30 -5.89
N VAL A 875 37.57 10.29 -6.17
CA VAL A 875 36.68 11.47 -6.13
C VAL A 875 35.50 11.17 -5.22
N GLU A 876 35.13 12.12 -4.38
CA GLU A 876 33.93 12.04 -3.55
C GLU A 876 32.97 13.17 -3.88
N VAL A 877 31.70 12.82 -4.01
CA VAL A 877 30.57 13.74 -4.18
C VAL A 877 29.69 13.65 -2.93
N ILE A 878 29.63 14.73 -2.16
CA ILE A 878 28.87 14.83 -0.91
C ILE A 878 27.64 15.69 -1.19
N ALA A 879 26.46 15.06 -1.30
CA ALA A 879 25.23 15.75 -1.69
C ALA A 879 24.12 15.58 -0.63
N PRO A 880 23.29 16.61 -0.38
CA PRO A 880 22.08 16.47 0.41
C PRO A 880 21.00 15.69 -0.36
N PHE A 881 19.96 15.24 0.35
CA PHE A 881 18.75 14.73 -0.29
C PHE A 881 18.16 15.78 -1.23
N ALA A 882 17.57 15.33 -2.33
CA ALA A 882 16.65 16.17 -3.09
C ALA A 882 15.42 16.45 -2.21
N GLU A 883 14.84 17.64 -2.31
CA GLU A 883 13.60 17.99 -1.60
C GLU A 883 12.55 18.50 -2.60
N PRO A 884 11.27 18.10 -2.44
CA PRO A 884 10.17 18.77 -3.14
C PRO A 884 10.16 20.26 -2.77
N SER A 885 10.19 21.16 -3.77
CA SER A 885 10.22 22.60 -3.51
C SER A 885 8.95 23.07 -2.81
N SER A 886 9.09 23.90 -1.78
CA SER A 886 7.98 24.63 -1.16
C SER A 886 7.51 25.83 -2.00
N ASP A 887 8.34 26.33 -2.93
CA ASP A 887 8.04 27.44 -3.83
C ASP A 887 7.74 26.92 -5.26
N PRO A 888 6.55 27.18 -5.82
CA PRO A 888 6.17 26.62 -7.13
C PRO A 888 6.92 27.28 -8.29
N GLU A 889 7.65 28.37 -8.05
CA GLU A 889 8.46 29.06 -9.05
C GLU A 889 9.92 28.57 -9.08
N THR A 890 10.36 27.84 -8.04
CA THR A 890 11.72 27.32 -7.95
C THR A 890 11.81 25.93 -8.58
N ASN A 891 12.57 25.82 -9.67
CA ASN A 891 12.89 24.53 -10.29
C ASN A 891 13.93 23.77 -9.45
N THR A 892 13.69 22.48 -9.25
CA THR A 892 14.62 21.53 -8.59
C THR A 892 14.88 20.35 -9.52
N VAL A 893 15.82 19.49 -9.14
CA VAL A 893 16.08 18.23 -9.87
C VAL A 893 14.87 17.30 -9.95
N LEU A 894 13.85 17.50 -9.12
CA LEU A 894 12.60 16.72 -9.13
C LEU A 894 11.51 17.33 -10.02
N THR A 895 11.71 18.54 -10.55
CA THR A 895 10.67 19.27 -11.29
C THR A 895 10.13 18.46 -12.46
N ASP A 896 11.01 17.82 -13.26
CA ASP A 896 10.65 17.03 -14.44
C ASP A 896 10.58 15.51 -14.18
N PHE A 897 10.74 15.08 -12.92
CA PHE A 897 10.65 13.69 -12.48
C PHE A 897 9.19 13.27 -12.22
N VAL A 898 8.38 13.23 -13.28
CA VAL A 898 6.92 12.97 -13.21
C VAL A 898 6.61 11.49 -13.44
N TYR A 899 6.83 10.98 -14.66
CA TYR A 899 6.55 9.58 -15.02
C TYR A 899 7.82 8.86 -15.48
N PRO A 900 8.78 8.61 -14.56
CA PRO A 900 10.06 8.03 -14.92
C PRO A 900 9.89 6.60 -15.45
N THR A 901 10.64 6.32 -16.52
CA THR A 901 10.72 4.99 -17.16
C THR A 901 12.17 4.56 -17.20
N GLN A 902 12.44 3.28 -16.97
CA GLN A 902 13.78 2.70 -17.01
C GLN A 902 13.82 1.48 -17.93
N LEU A 903 14.98 1.16 -18.49
CA LEU A 903 15.21 -0.11 -19.18
C LEU A 903 15.65 -1.18 -18.18
N ALA A 904 14.87 -2.26 -18.06
CA ALA A 904 15.20 -3.40 -17.20
C ALA A 904 16.39 -4.19 -17.77
N ARG A 905 17.56 -4.03 -17.15
CA ARG A 905 18.79 -4.74 -17.53
C ARG A 905 18.63 -6.25 -17.31
N GLY A 906 19.09 -7.07 -18.24
CA GLY A 906 19.02 -8.54 -18.15
C GLY A 906 17.73 -9.19 -18.68
N LEU A 907 16.67 -8.42 -18.93
CA LEU A 907 15.45 -8.87 -19.63
C LEU A 907 15.23 -8.01 -20.87
N PRO A 908 15.68 -8.48 -22.05
CA PRO A 908 16.10 -7.71 -23.23
C PRO A 908 15.83 -6.19 -23.20
N ASN A 909 16.41 -5.48 -22.22
CA ASN A 909 16.18 -4.05 -21.96
C ASN A 909 14.70 -3.62 -22.08
N THR A 910 13.78 -4.36 -21.46
CA THR A 910 12.35 -4.07 -21.50
C THR A 910 12.07 -2.76 -20.75
N PRO A 911 11.39 -1.78 -21.37
CA PRO A 911 10.93 -0.59 -20.67
C PRO A 911 10.03 -0.91 -19.48
N ALA A 912 10.28 -0.25 -18.36
CA ALA A 912 9.56 -0.41 -17.12
C ALA A 912 9.14 0.97 -16.58
N ASN A 913 7.85 1.19 -16.48
CA ASN A 913 7.29 2.38 -15.83
C ASN A 913 7.45 2.24 -14.32
N LEU A 914 7.92 3.30 -13.65
CA LEU A 914 8.22 3.22 -12.22
C LEU A 914 7.04 3.64 -11.33
N ASN A 915 6.15 4.52 -11.82
CA ASN A 915 4.97 4.99 -11.07
C ASN A 915 3.67 5.06 -11.91
N THR A 916 3.73 4.69 -13.19
CA THR A 916 2.58 4.78 -14.09
C THR A 916 1.99 3.39 -14.34
N PRO A 917 0.75 3.11 -13.90
CA PRO A 917 0.15 1.78 -14.06
C PRO A 917 -0.25 1.49 -15.50
N HIS A 918 -0.02 0.25 -15.94
CA HIS A 918 -0.49 -0.29 -17.21
C HIS A 918 -2.01 -0.42 -17.21
N LEU A 919 -2.61 -0.08 -18.35
CA LEU A 919 -4.04 -0.08 -18.60
C LEU A 919 -4.36 -0.95 -19.81
N ASN A 920 -5.39 -1.77 -19.69
CA ASN A 920 -6.04 -2.36 -20.87
C ASN A 920 -7.15 -1.43 -21.35
N LEU A 921 -6.79 -0.45 -22.19
CA LEU A 921 -7.72 0.56 -22.66
C LEU A 921 -8.95 -0.04 -23.34
N ASP A 922 -8.80 -1.17 -24.05
CA ASP A 922 -9.90 -1.83 -24.76
C ASP A 922 -10.92 -2.50 -23.83
N ARG A 923 -10.64 -2.54 -22.53
CA ARG A 923 -11.53 -3.06 -21.47
C ARG A 923 -12.11 -1.97 -20.57
N LEU A 924 -11.65 -0.72 -20.70
CA LEU A 924 -12.20 0.40 -19.91
C LEU A 924 -13.49 0.95 -20.55
N PRO A 925 -14.50 1.34 -19.74
CA PRO A 925 -15.71 1.99 -20.24
C PRO A 925 -15.42 3.27 -21.01
N VAL A 926 -16.18 3.51 -22.09
CA VAL A 926 -16.05 4.68 -22.96
C VAL A 926 -17.13 5.70 -22.61
N ILE A 927 -16.71 6.87 -22.14
CA ILE A 927 -17.60 7.96 -21.73
C ILE A 927 -18.22 8.61 -22.97
N ASN A 928 -19.54 8.82 -22.93
CA ASN A 928 -20.26 9.49 -23.99
C ASN A 928 -20.12 11.02 -23.86
N VAL A 929 -19.10 11.56 -24.53
CA VAL A 929 -18.80 13.00 -24.52
C VAL A 929 -19.85 13.87 -25.22
N ALA A 930 -20.79 13.28 -25.97
CA ALA A 930 -21.91 14.03 -26.55
C ALA A 930 -22.93 14.50 -25.49
N ARG A 931 -23.00 13.79 -24.35
CA ARG A 931 -23.86 14.14 -23.20
C ARG A 931 -23.13 15.05 -22.21
N LYS A 932 -22.56 16.14 -22.72
CA LYS A 932 -21.67 17.04 -21.96
C LYS A 932 -22.28 17.63 -20.69
N ASP A 933 -23.60 17.87 -20.66
CA ASP A 933 -24.29 18.44 -19.50
C ASP A 933 -24.33 17.48 -18.30
N GLU A 934 -24.03 16.20 -18.51
CA GLU A 934 -23.96 15.15 -17.49
C GLU A 934 -22.51 14.84 -17.05
N LEU A 935 -21.53 15.63 -17.52
CA LEU A 935 -20.11 15.48 -17.16
C LEU A 935 -19.54 16.60 -16.25
N PRO A 936 -20.31 17.30 -15.39
CA PRO A 936 -19.76 18.40 -14.60
C PRO A 936 -18.72 17.95 -13.58
N PHE A 937 -18.69 16.66 -13.21
CA PHE A 937 -17.67 16.10 -12.32
C PHE A 937 -16.25 16.27 -12.88
N LEU A 938 -16.08 16.34 -14.21
CA LEU A 938 -14.78 16.58 -14.86
C LEU A 938 -14.18 17.92 -14.44
N ASN A 939 -15.01 18.97 -14.28
CA ASN A 939 -14.53 20.27 -13.82
C ASN A 939 -13.92 20.17 -12.43
N THR A 940 -14.59 19.46 -11.51
CA THR A 940 -14.07 19.22 -10.16
C THR A 940 -12.79 18.40 -10.23
N LEU A 941 -12.82 17.23 -10.88
CA LEU A 941 -11.68 16.32 -10.99
C LEU A 941 -10.42 17.04 -11.51
N LEU A 942 -10.53 17.72 -12.65
CA LEU A 942 -9.40 18.36 -13.32
C LEU A 942 -8.92 19.64 -12.62
N SER A 943 -9.82 20.38 -11.95
CA SER A 943 -9.39 21.54 -11.15
C SER A 943 -8.52 21.14 -9.96
N PHE A 944 -8.69 19.92 -9.45
CA PHE A 944 -7.90 19.37 -8.34
C PHE A 944 -6.68 18.55 -8.79
N GLU A 945 -6.38 18.49 -10.10
CA GLU A 945 -5.09 18.02 -10.62
C GLU A 945 -3.92 18.86 -10.07
N PHE A 946 -4.18 20.16 -9.93
CA PHE A 946 -3.27 21.14 -9.36
C PHE A 946 -3.39 21.14 -7.84
N SER A 947 -2.28 21.15 -7.12
CA SER A 947 -2.26 21.36 -5.66
C SER A 947 -2.77 22.76 -5.29
N VAL A 948 -3.04 23.01 -4.00
CA VAL A 948 -3.40 24.36 -3.50
C VAL A 948 -2.41 25.42 -3.98
N ARG A 949 -1.13 25.07 -3.94
CA ARG A 949 -0.01 25.94 -4.31
C ARG A 949 0.07 26.15 -5.83
N GLU A 950 -0.07 25.09 -6.61
CA GLU A 950 -0.08 25.17 -8.08
C GLU A 950 -1.29 26.00 -8.58
N ARG A 951 -2.48 25.84 -7.97
CA ARG A 951 -3.66 26.68 -8.28
C ARG A 951 -3.41 28.14 -7.98
N ALA A 952 -2.75 28.46 -6.86
CA ALA A 952 -2.40 29.85 -6.53
C ALA A 952 -1.42 30.44 -7.55
N LEU A 953 -0.45 29.66 -8.05
CA LEU A 953 0.44 30.10 -9.14
C LEU A 953 -0.34 30.33 -10.44
N ARG A 954 -1.23 29.40 -10.80
CA ARG A 954 -2.12 29.52 -11.98
C ARG A 954 -2.96 30.79 -11.94
N GLU A 955 -3.59 31.10 -10.80
CA GLU A 955 -4.37 32.32 -10.60
C GLU A 955 -3.51 33.59 -10.79
N ARG A 956 -2.27 33.59 -10.27
CA ARG A 956 -1.33 34.72 -10.43
C ARG A 956 -0.91 34.90 -11.88
N ILE A 957 -0.61 33.83 -12.61
CA ILE A 957 -0.24 33.86 -14.03
C ILE A 957 -1.39 34.43 -14.87
N ASN A 958 -2.59 33.90 -14.65
CA ASN A 958 -3.81 34.37 -15.32
C ASN A 958 -4.07 35.86 -15.05
N ALA A 959 -3.85 36.33 -13.81
CA ALA A 959 -3.97 37.74 -13.46
C ALA A 959 -2.88 38.62 -14.11
N SER A 960 -1.66 38.08 -14.25
CA SER A 960 -0.48 38.78 -14.79
C SER A 960 -0.42 38.74 -16.32
N ARG A 961 -1.29 37.97 -16.98
CA ARG A 961 -1.36 37.80 -18.43
C ARG A 961 -0.05 37.30 -19.06
N LEU A 962 0.69 36.49 -18.29
CA LEU A 962 1.82 35.74 -18.83
C LEU A 962 1.27 34.51 -19.57
N ASP A 963 1.93 34.11 -20.66
CA ASP A 963 1.46 32.99 -21.49
C ASP A 963 1.80 31.61 -20.89
N LEU A 964 2.93 31.49 -20.16
CA LEU A 964 3.38 30.24 -19.54
C LEU A 964 3.85 30.46 -18.09
N ALA A 965 3.68 29.43 -17.26
CA ALA A 965 4.24 29.37 -15.91
C ALA A 965 5.76 29.18 -15.96
N PRO A 966 6.51 29.63 -14.93
CA PRO A 966 7.93 29.28 -14.77
C PRO A 966 8.14 27.79 -14.46
N SER A 967 7.09 27.08 -14.03
CA SER A 967 7.17 25.65 -13.70
C SER A 967 6.75 24.79 -14.91
N PRO A 968 7.66 23.97 -15.48
CA PRO A 968 7.30 23.07 -16.58
C PRO A 968 6.31 21.99 -16.15
N ARG A 969 6.28 21.63 -14.85
CA ARG A 969 5.27 20.71 -14.29
C ARG A 969 3.86 21.31 -14.34
N VAL A 970 3.71 22.58 -13.95
CA VAL A 970 2.41 23.27 -14.02
C VAL A 970 1.97 23.43 -15.47
N ASN A 971 2.87 23.81 -16.38
CA ASN A 971 2.54 23.92 -17.81
C ASN A 971 2.12 22.57 -18.39
N PHE A 972 2.83 21.49 -18.05
CA PHE A 972 2.46 20.13 -18.46
C PHE A 972 1.06 19.72 -18.00
N LYS A 973 0.70 20.03 -16.75
CA LYS A 973 -0.66 19.83 -16.22
C LYS A 973 -1.68 20.71 -16.94
N GLU A 974 -1.38 21.98 -17.24
CA GLU A 974 -2.26 22.85 -18.06
C GLU A 974 -2.49 22.28 -19.47
N SER A 975 -1.44 21.69 -20.08
CA SER A 975 -1.53 21.02 -21.36
C SER A 975 -2.50 19.84 -21.30
N ILE A 976 -2.39 18.97 -20.29
CA ILE A 976 -3.31 17.84 -20.08
C ILE A 976 -4.74 18.32 -19.76
N PHE A 977 -4.88 19.33 -18.89
CA PHE A 977 -6.15 19.96 -18.57
C PHE A 977 -6.84 20.45 -19.84
N THR A 978 -6.11 21.22 -20.66
CA THR A 978 -6.61 21.78 -21.93
C THR A 978 -7.03 20.69 -22.90
N MET A 979 -6.20 19.66 -23.08
CA MET A 979 -6.52 18.51 -23.95
C MET A 979 -7.80 17.80 -23.51
N THR A 980 -7.97 17.59 -22.21
CA THR A 980 -9.14 16.89 -21.65
C THR A 980 -10.41 17.74 -21.76
N MET A 981 -10.34 19.03 -21.44
CA MET A 981 -11.48 19.94 -21.49
C MET A 981 -12.00 20.18 -22.91
N LEU A 982 -11.10 20.31 -23.89
CA LEU A 982 -11.46 20.47 -25.30
C LEU A 982 -11.94 19.16 -25.94
N SER A 983 -11.39 18.00 -25.55
CA SER A 983 -11.87 16.71 -26.05
C SER A 983 -13.31 16.42 -25.63
N THR A 984 -13.74 16.98 -24.49
CA THR A 984 -15.07 16.78 -23.90
C THR A 984 -16.05 17.91 -24.20
N GLY A 985 -15.59 19.02 -24.78
CA GLY A 985 -16.41 20.20 -25.03
C GLY A 985 -16.91 20.90 -23.75
N GLN A 986 -16.27 20.66 -22.60
CA GLN A 986 -16.64 21.29 -21.32
C GLN A 986 -16.22 22.76 -21.24
N GLN A 987 -15.12 23.14 -21.91
CA GLN A 987 -14.67 24.53 -22.04
C GLN A 987 -14.25 24.80 -23.48
N GLY A 988 -14.81 25.84 -24.09
CA GLY A 988 -14.48 26.23 -25.47
C GLY A 988 -15.19 25.37 -26.54
N GLY A 989 -14.51 25.17 -27.68
CA GLY A 989 -14.94 24.25 -28.73
C GLY A 989 -14.71 22.78 -28.35
N GLN A 990 -15.11 21.85 -29.21
CA GLN A 990 -14.84 20.42 -29.03
C GLN A 990 -13.91 19.90 -30.13
N THR A 991 -12.72 19.44 -29.76
CA THR A 991 -11.75 18.84 -30.71
C THR A 991 -10.91 17.77 -30.02
N GLY A 992 -10.60 16.70 -30.75
CA GLY A 992 -9.62 15.68 -30.36
C GLY A 992 -8.25 15.87 -31.01
N LEU A 993 -8.04 16.97 -31.75
CA LEU A 993 -6.84 17.21 -32.54
C LEU A 993 -5.98 18.28 -31.89
N PHE A 994 -4.78 17.90 -31.45
CA PHE A 994 -3.86 18.80 -30.77
C PHE A 994 -2.49 18.81 -31.44
N CYS A 995 -1.84 19.96 -31.50
CA CYS A 995 -0.43 20.08 -31.83
C CYS A 995 0.37 20.66 -30.67
N LEU A 996 1.52 20.05 -30.40
CA LEU A 996 2.49 20.59 -29.46
C LEU A 996 3.40 21.54 -30.22
N ASN A 997 3.21 22.84 -30.01
CA ASN A 997 3.84 23.91 -30.77
C ASN A 997 4.88 24.64 -29.92
N HIS A 998 6.12 24.71 -30.40
CA HIS A 998 7.17 25.53 -29.81
C HIS A 998 7.51 26.67 -30.79
N PRO A 999 6.98 27.89 -30.58
CA PRO A 999 7.14 29.01 -31.50
C PRO A 999 8.60 29.31 -31.85
N ASP A 1000 9.51 29.23 -30.86
CA ASP A 1000 10.92 29.56 -31.05
C ASP A 1000 11.80 28.39 -31.54
N ARG A 1001 11.27 27.17 -31.69
CA ARG A 1001 12.03 25.95 -32.02
C ARG A 1001 11.45 25.20 -33.20
N GLY A 1002 11.05 25.92 -34.25
CA GLY A 1002 10.61 25.32 -35.51
C GLY A 1002 9.14 24.90 -35.57
N GLY A 1003 8.31 25.37 -34.63
CA GLY A 1003 6.86 25.19 -34.68
C GLY A 1003 6.40 23.85 -34.07
N ILE A 1004 5.66 23.06 -34.85
CA ILE A 1004 5.01 21.82 -34.36
C ILE A 1004 6.05 20.70 -34.18
N HIS A 1005 6.10 20.10 -32.98
CA HIS A 1005 6.98 18.95 -32.67
C HIS A 1005 6.24 17.62 -32.65
N MET A 1006 4.96 17.62 -32.25
CA MET A 1006 4.15 16.41 -32.14
C MET A 1006 2.69 16.71 -32.42
N LEU A 1007 1.98 15.74 -33.00
CA LEU A 1007 0.52 15.76 -33.10
C LEU A 1007 -0.09 14.70 -32.16
N PHE A 1008 -1.19 15.06 -31.52
CA PHE A 1008 -1.98 14.16 -30.69
C PHE A 1008 -3.41 14.05 -31.23
N PHE A 1009 -3.92 12.83 -31.26
CA PHE A 1009 -5.26 12.49 -31.76
C PHE A 1009 -5.99 11.72 -30.67
N VAL A 1010 -6.93 12.36 -29.99
CA VAL A 1010 -7.77 11.73 -28.97
C VAL A 1010 -8.90 10.97 -29.67
N SER A 1011 -8.93 9.65 -29.47
CA SER A 1011 -9.98 8.78 -29.99
C SER A 1011 -11.19 8.74 -29.05
N ALA A 1012 -10.94 8.59 -27.75
CA ALA A 1012 -11.99 8.47 -26.75
C ALA A 1012 -11.55 8.96 -25.36
N LEU A 1013 -12.52 9.41 -24.57
CA LEU A 1013 -12.37 9.53 -23.12
C LEU A 1013 -12.87 8.25 -22.46
N ARG A 1014 -12.03 7.60 -21.66
CA ARG A 1014 -12.36 6.37 -20.94
C ARG A 1014 -12.39 6.59 -19.43
N LEU A 1015 -13.23 5.82 -18.75
CA LEU A 1015 -13.33 5.81 -17.30
C LEU A 1015 -12.27 4.89 -16.70
N ASP A 1016 -11.31 5.45 -15.96
CA ASP A 1016 -10.32 4.70 -15.18
C ASP A 1016 -10.73 4.70 -13.70
N ALA A 1017 -11.77 3.91 -13.41
CA ALA A 1017 -12.37 3.87 -12.08
C ALA A 1017 -11.45 3.28 -11.01
N ALA A 1018 -10.52 2.38 -11.37
CA ALA A 1018 -9.52 1.85 -10.44
C ALA A 1018 -8.55 2.94 -9.94
N SER A 1019 -8.36 4.01 -10.72
CA SER A 1019 -7.61 5.20 -10.35
C SER A 1019 -8.51 6.37 -9.90
N ALA A 1020 -9.81 6.14 -9.73
CA ALA A 1020 -10.81 7.19 -9.47
C ALA A 1020 -10.72 8.38 -10.45
N SER A 1021 -10.39 8.10 -11.72
CA SER A 1021 -10.01 9.11 -12.70
C SER A 1021 -10.56 8.81 -14.10
N VAL A 1022 -10.13 9.59 -15.08
CA VAL A 1022 -10.40 9.39 -16.51
C VAL A 1022 -9.08 9.31 -17.29
N VAL A 1023 -9.13 8.78 -18.50
CA VAL A 1023 -7.95 8.66 -19.37
C VAL A 1023 -8.33 8.94 -20.83
N LEU A 1024 -7.50 9.72 -21.52
CA LEU A 1024 -7.58 9.92 -22.95
C LEU A 1024 -6.90 8.74 -23.65
N ASP A 1025 -7.66 8.00 -24.44
CA ASP A 1025 -7.15 6.99 -25.39
C ASP A 1025 -6.77 7.72 -26.68
N ALA A 1026 -5.47 7.86 -26.92
CA ALA A 1026 -4.96 8.75 -27.96
C ALA A 1026 -3.85 8.12 -28.80
N ALA A 1027 -3.59 8.70 -29.97
CA ALA A 1027 -2.40 8.46 -30.77
C ALA A 1027 -1.47 9.67 -30.70
N VAL A 1028 -0.17 9.42 -30.66
CA VAL A 1028 0.87 10.45 -30.84
C VAL A 1028 1.64 10.20 -32.14
N LEU A 1029 1.89 11.28 -32.88
CA LEU A 1029 2.77 11.31 -34.04
C LEU A 1029 3.92 12.30 -33.79
N PRO A 1030 5.08 11.83 -33.29
CA PRO A 1030 6.27 12.67 -33.12
C PRO A 1030 6.90 13.02 -34.47
N PHE A 1031 7.20 14.30 -34.70
CA PHE A 1031 7.80 14.73 -35.95
C PHE A 1031 9.29 14.43 -36.00
N THR A 1032 9.69 13.77 -37.08
CA THR A 1032 11.08 13.62 -37.51
C THR A 1032 11.14 14.00 -38.98
N LEU A 1033 12.29 14.47 -39.47
CA LEU A 1033 12.44 14.87 -40.88
C LEU A 1033 11.98 13.76 -41.87
N PRO A 1034 12.26 12.46 -41.64
CA PRO A 1034 11.76 11.39 -42.51
C PRO A 1034 10.25 11.17 -42.40
N ILE A 1035 9.64 11.36 -41.22
CA ILE A 1035 8.19 11.16 -41.03
C ILE A 1035 7.41 12.27 -41.71
N ILE A 1036 7.80 13.54 -41.54
CA ILE A 1036 7.10 14.70 -42.13
C ILE A 1036 6.90 14.51 -43.64
N LYS A 1037 7.94 14.08 -44.36
CA LYS A 1037 7.88 13.80 -45.80
C LYS A 1037 6.92 12.67 -46.17
N LYS A 1038 6.74 11.69 -45.29
CA LYS A 1038 5.90 10.51 -45.52
C LYS A 1038 4.42 10.75 -45.22
N VAL A 1039 4.11 11.74 -44.39
CA VAL A 1039 2.73 12.10 -44.01
C VAL A 1039 2.27 13.43 -44.58
N GLU A 1040 3.01 14.01 -45.53
CA GLU A 1040 2.71 15.33 -46.12
C GLU A 1040 1.26 15.49 -46.61
N PRO A 1041 0.63 14.53 -47.33
CA PRO A 1041 -0.77 14.65 -47.75
C PRO A 1041 -1.73 14.79 -46.56
N PHE A 1042 -1.49 14.02 -45.49
CA PHE A 1042 -2.27 14.10 -44.27
C PHE A 1042 -2.07 15.43 -43.54
N LEU A 1043 -0.83 15.96 -43.51
CA LEU A 1043 -0.56 17.28 -42.92
C LEU A 1043 -1.22 18.43 -43.68
N LEU A 1044 -1.34 18.33 -45.01
CA LEU A 1044 -2.05 19.33 -45.82
C LEU A 1044 -3.54 19.32 -45.50
N LEU A 1045 -4.16 18.15 -45.37
CA LEU A 1045 -5.55 18.01 -44.93
C LEU A 1045 -5.77 18.62 -43.54
N LEU A 1046 -4.86 18.36 -42.60
CA LEU A 1046 -4.98 18.89 -41.24
C LEU A 1046 -4.98 20.43 -41.18
N ARG A 1047 -4.41 21.13 -42.16
CA ARG A 1047 -4.46 22.61 -42.22
C ARG A 1047 -5.87 23.15 -42.45
N GLU A 1048 -6.76 22.35 -43.00
CA GLU A 1048 -8.16 22.71 -43.24
C GLU A 1048 -9.05 22.41 -42.01
N LEU A 1049 -8.52 21.69 -41.01
CA LEU A 1049 -9.23 21.35 -39.78
C LEU A 1049 -8.86 22.29 -38.63
N GLU A 1050 -9.82 22.54 -37.74
CA GLU A 1050 -9.56 23.27 -36.50
C GLU A 1050 -8.78 22.40 -35.51
N MET A 1051 -7.47 22.66 -35.44
CA MET A 1051 -6.56 22.04 -34.47
C MET A 1051 -6.31 22.95 -33.27
N ALA A 1052 -6.35 22.39 -32.07
CA ALA A 1052 -5.97 23.11 -30.87
C ALA A 1052 -4.43 23.11 -30.72
N SER A 1053 -3.83 24.31 -30.66
CA SER A 1053 -2.40 24.48 -30.43
C SER A 1053 -2.09 24.56 -28.94
N VAL A 1054 -1.30 23.63 -28.45
CA VAL A 1054 -0.70 23.66 -27.11
C VAL A 1054 0.69 24.26 -27.23
N THR A 1055 0.84 25.52 -26.81
CA THR A 1055 2.12 26.24 -26.86
C THR A 1055 3.01 25.83 -25.70
N VAL A 1056 4.25 25.44 -25.98
CA VAL A 1056 5.22 24.99 -24.97
C VAL A 1056 6.55 25.73 -25.08
N ASN A 1057 7.32 25.73 -23.99
CA ASN A 1057 8.71 26.16 -23.95
C ASN A 1057 9.68 24.96 -23.97
N ASP A 1058 11.00 25.22 -23.93
CA ASP A 1058 12.04 24.18 -24.00
C ASP A 1058 11.91 23.16 -22.86
N GLU A 1059 11.69 23.62 -21.61
CA GLU A 1059 11.59 22.75 -20.43
C GLU A 1059 10.35 21.85 -20.48
N GLU A 1060 9.20 22.38 -20.86
CA GLU A 1060 7.96 21.62 -20.99
C GLU A 1060 8.02 20.63 -22.16
N LEU A 1061 8.62 21.02 -23.30
CA LEU A 1061 8.83 20.11 -24.42
C LEU A 1061 9.72 18.92 -24.04
N ILE A 1062 10.79 19.17 -23.28
CA ILE A 1062 11.65 18.11 -22.73
C ILE A 1062 10.84 17.21 -21.79
N LEU A 1063 10.01 17.77 -20.91
CA LEU A 1063 9.15 17.00 -20.02
C LEU A 1063 8.18 16.11 -20.81
N TRP A 1064 7.51 16.64 -21.85
CA TRP A 1064 6.67 15.86 -22.76
C TRP A 1064 7.43 14.68 -23.38
N LYS A 1065 8.66 14.90 -23.86
CA LYS A 1065 9.51 13.82 -24.39
C LYS A 1065 9.89 12.78 -23.33
N LYS A 1066 10.15 13.20 -22.09
CA LYS A 1066 10.50 12.31 -20.96
C LYS A 1066 9.33 11.43 -20.51
N VAL A 1067 8.10 11.95 -20.51
CA VAL A 1067 6.92 11.17 -20.09
C VAL A 1067 6.36 10.28 -21.21
N LEU A 1068 6.63 10.61 -22.48
CA LEU A 1068 6.03 9.91 -23.62
C LEU A 1068 6.23 8.39 -23.62
N PRO A 1069 7.41 7.84 -23.26
CA PRO A 1069 7.57 6.40 -23.12
C PRO A 1069 6.58 5.80 -22.13
N ALA A 1070 6.40 6.40 -20.94
CA ALA A 1070 5.46 5.88 -19.95
C ALA A 1070 4.02 5.83 -20.47
N LEU A 1071 3.61 6.87 -21.19
CA LEU A 1071 2.27 6.96 -21.79
C LEU A 1071 2.05 5.92 -22.89
N ALA A 1072 3.10 5.52 -23.62
CA ALA A 1072 3.04 4.47 -24.63
C ALA A 1072 3.08 3.07 -24.01
N GLU A 1073 4.08 2.80 -23.16
CA GLU A 1073 4.31 1.49 -22.54
C GLU A 1073 3.09 1.03 -21.73
N ARG A 1074 2.41 1.96 -21.03
CA ARG A 1074 1.23 1.64 -20.22
C ARG A 1074 0.02 1.15 -21.03
N THR A 1075 0.03 1.24 -22.36
CA THR A 1075 -1.13 0.89 -23.23
C THR A 1075 -0.88 -0.31 -24.14
N ARG A 1076 0.28 -0.95 -24.01
CA ARG A 1076 0.71 -1.96 -24.97
C ARG A 1076 -0.21 -3.17 -24.99
N THR A 1077 -0.86 -3.38 -26.12
CA THR A 1077 -1.49 -4.66 -26.48
C THR A 1077 -0.54 -5.52 -27.35
N TRP A 1078 0.72 -5.10 -27.50
CA TRP A 1078 1.73 -5.71 -28.36
C TRP A 1078 3.10 -5.84 -27.67
N ASN A 1079 3.89 -6.82 -28.10
CA ASN A 1079 5.24 -7.04 -27.58
C ASN A 1079 6.30 -6.18 -28.29
N HIS A 1080 7.40 -5.90 -27.58
CA HIS A 1080 8.61 -5.35 -28.21
C HIS A 1080 9.23 -6.37 -29.18
N LYS A 1081 9.62 -5.90 -30.37
CA LYS A 1081 10.28 -6.71 -31.41
C LYS A 1081 11.73 -7.01 -31.02
N SER A 1082 12.31 -8.06 -31.59
CA SER A 1082 13.74 -8.36 -31.43
C SER A 1082 14.64 -7.23 -31.92
N SER A 1083 14.20 -6.49 -32.94
CA SER A 1083 14.87 -5.31 -33.50
C SER A 1083 14.56 -3.99 -32.77
N CYS A 1084 13.91 -4.03 -31.61
CA CYS A 1084 13.53 -2.83 -30.86
C CYS A 1084 14.76 -1.97 -30.54
N GLU A 1085 14.64 -0.65 -30.71
CA GLU A 1085 15.72 0.30 -30.49
C GLU A 1085 16.20 0.31 -29.03
N TYR A 1086 15.32 0.06 -28.07
CA TYR A 1086 15.68 -0.07 -26.65
C TYR A 1086 16.58 -1.28 -26.34
N ARG A 1087 16.62 -2.28 -27.23
CA ARG A 1087 17.47 -3.48 -27.07
C ARG A 1087 18.93 -3.23 -27.46
N LYS A 1088 19.24 -2.11 -28.10
CA LYS A 1088 20.61 -1.78 -28.52
C LYS A 1088 21.48 -1.49 -27.30
N ALA A 1089 22.76 -1.86 -27.38
CA ALA A 1089 23.74 -1.48 -26.37
C ALA A 1089 23.83 0.05 -26.26
N GLY A 1090 23.79 0.57 -25.03
CA GLY A 1090 23.81 2.02 -24.77
C GLY A 1090 22.51 2.76 -25.08
N ALA A 1091 21.40 2.06 -25.38
CA ALA A 1091 20.11 2.71 -25.60
C ALA A 1091 19.62 3.47 -24.35
N THR A 1092 18.98 4.61 -24.58
CA THR A 1092 18.32 5.42 -23.56
C THR A 1092 16.81 5.32 -23.67
N ILE A 1093 16.11 5.72 -22.60
CA ILE A 1093 14.66 5.91 -22.60
C ILE A 1093 14.35 7.29 -21.99
N PRO A 1094 13.73 8.23 -22.74
CA PRO A 1094 13.39 8.17 -24.17
C PRO A 1094 14.61 7.97 -25.07
N LEU A 1095 14.39 7.60 -26.34
CA LEU A 1095 15.46 7.34 -27.31
C LEU A 1095 16.32 8.59 -27.59
N SER A 1096 15.68 9.76 -27.63
CA SER A 1096 16.36 11.06 -27.76
C SER A 1096 15.49 12.17 -27.20
N LEU A 1097 16.13 13.22 -26.68
CA LEU A 1097 15.50 14.48 -26.32
C LEU A 1097 15.75 15.57 -27.38
N GLU A 1098 16.59 15.31 -28.38
CA GLU A 1098 16.96 16.28 -29.40
C GLU A 1098 15.80 16.59 -30.36
N PRO A 1099 15.76 17.80 -30.96
CA PRO A 1099 14.77 18.15 -31.98
C PRO A 1099 14.84 17.24 -33.21
N SER A 1100 13.69 16.90 -33.79
CA SER A 1100 13.58 16.08 -35.02
C SER A 1100 14.11 14.64 -34.93
N GLU A 1101 14.57 14.18 -33.77
CA GLU A 1101 14.97 12.79 -33.52
C GLU A 1101 13.82 11.94 -32.95
N ALA A 1102 13.97 10.62 -33.02
CA ALA A 1102 12.96 9.70 -32.51
C ALA A 1102 12.94 9.69 -30.98
N VAL A 1103 11.77 9.88 -30.38
CA VAL A 1103 11.57 9.83 -28.91
C VAL A 1103 11.19 8.42 -28.45
N LEU A 1104 10.37 7.71 -29.23
CA LEU A 1104 9.85 6.37 -28.95
C LEU A 1104 10.45 5.31 -29.88
N CYS A 1105 10.52 4.06 -29.39
CA CYS A 1105 10.82 2.90 -30.24
C CYS A 1105 9.77 2.70 -31.35
N SER A 1106 10.16 2.04 -32.43
CA SER A 1106 9.28 1.77 -33.56
C SER A 1106 8.27 0.63 -33.33
N CYS A 1107 8.35 -0.08 -32.21
CA CYS A 1107 7.50 -1.25 -31.94
C CYS A 1107 6.01 -0.91 -31.87
N GLY A 1108 5.65 0.28 -31.37
CA GLY A 1108 4.25 0.72 -31.24
C GLY A 1108 3.65 1.37 -32.47
N ARG A 1109 4.42 1.53 -33.55
CA ARG A 1109 3.95 2.19 -34.77
C ARG A 1109 2.83 1.37 -35.44
N GLY A 1110 1.70 2.02 -35.70
CA GLY A 1110 0.54 1.40 -36.35
C GLY A 1110 -0.21 0.37 -35.51
N GLN A 1111 0.05 0.29 -34.20
CA GLN A 1111 -0.64 -0.62 -33.29
C GLN A 1111 -1.88 0.06 -32.71
N PHE A 1112 -3.01 -0.07 -33.42
CA PHE A 1112 -4.29 0.55 -33.04
C PHE A 1112 -5.47 -0.41 -33.21
N PRO A 1113 -6.54 -0.24 -32.42
CA PRO A 1113 -7.85 -0.83 -32.75
C PRO A 1113 -8.33 -0.42 -34.14
N SER A 1114 -9.21 -1.22 -34.75
CA SER A 1114 -9.89 -0.84 -35.99
C SER A 1114 -10.72 0.43 -35.80
N ASN A 1115 -10.72 1.33 -36.80
CA ASN A 1115 -11.46 2.60 -36.77
C ASN A 1115 -11.08 3.51 -35.60
N PHE A 1116 -9.80 3.52 -35.20
CA PHE A 1116 -9.33 4.29 -34.05
C PHE A 1116 -9.57 5.80 -34.18
N ILE A 1117 -9.22 6.40 -35.32
CA ILE A 1117 -9.46 7.81 -35.64
C ILE A 1117 -10.25 7.88 -36.93
N GLY A 1118 -11.36 8.62 -36.92
CA GLY A 1118 -12.26 8.79 -38.06
C GLY A 1118 -11.88 9.92 -39.01
N LEU A 1119 -10.59 10.12 -39.31
CA LEU A 1119 -10.12 11.16 -40.23
C LEU A 1119 -9.78 10.57 -41.61
N PRO A 1120 -10.02 11.30 -42.72
CA PRO A 1120 -9.49 10.93 -44.02
C PRO A 1120 -7.96 10.82 -43.98
N GLU A 1121 -7.39 9.91 -44.77
CA GLU A 1121 -5.93 9.65 -44.83
C GLU A 1121 -5.28 9.20 -43.50
N TRP A 1122 -6.07 8.88 -42.47
CA TRP A 1122 -5.53 8.39 -41.19
C TRP A 1122 -4.67 7.14 -41.36
N ASP A 1123 -5.01 6.22 -42.27
CA ASP A 1123 -4.23 5.01 -42.54
C ASP A 1123 -2.80 5.30 -43.05
N THR A 1124 -2.58 6.49 -43.63
CA THR A 1124 -1.26 6.95 -44.04
C THR A 1124 -0.45 7.40 -42.83
N ALA A 1125 -1.06 8.16 -41.92
CA ALA A 1125 -0.42 8.70 -40.71
C ALA A 1125 -0.24 7.66 -39.59
N SER A 1126 -1.21 6.76 -39.42
CA SER A 1126 -1.27 5.77 -38.35
C SER A 1126 -0.06 4.83 -38.35
N LYS A 1127 0.51 4.52 -39.53
CA LYS A 1127 1.75 3.75 -39.72
C LYS A 1127 2.96 4.33 -38.99
N TYR A 1128 2.92 5.60 -38.60
CA TYR A 1128 4.00 6.31 -37.90
C TYR A 1128 3.59 6.78 -36.51
N ALA A 1129 2.31 6.69 -36.16
CA ALA A 1129 1.79 7.06 -34.85
C ALA A 1129 1.84 5.87 -33.87
N THR A 1130 1.87 6.17 -32.57
CA THR A 1130 1.83 5.18 -31.47
C THR A 1130 0.67 5.47 -30.54
N ARG A 1131 -0.04 4.43 -30.08
CA ARG A 1131 -1.11 4.56 -29.07
C ARG A 1131 -0.51 4.94 -27.71
N ILE A 1132 -1.16 5.88 -27.03
CA ILE A 1132 -0.79 6.36 -25.69
C ILE A 1132 -2.02 6.57 -24.82
N ALA A 1133 -1.82 6.53 -23.50
CA ALA A 1133 -2.84 6.86 -22.50
C ALA A 1133 -2.43 8.10 -21.72
N ILE A 1134 -3.20 9.19 -21.84
CA ILE A 1134 -2.96 10.44 -21.11
C ILE A 1134 -3.98 10.55 -19.98
N SER A 1135 -3.51 10.53 -18.73
CA SER A 1135 -4.33 10.73 -17.53
C SER A 1135 -4.08 12.13 -16.96
N PRO A 1136 -5.07 12.75 -16.28
CA PRO A 1136 -4.80 13.88 -15.39
C PRO A 1136 -3.67 13.54 -14.40
N THR A 1137 -2.74 14.47 -14.19
CA THR A 1137 -1.55 14.26 -13.36
C THR A 1137 -1.70 14.94 -12.00
N PHE A 1138 -2.19 14.22 -11.00
CA PHE A 1138 -2.44 14.77 -9.67
C PHE A 1138 -1.16 14.93 -8.86
N ALA A 1139 -1.11 15.96 -8.02
CA ALA A 1139 -0.15 16.03 -6.92
C ALA A 1139 -0.46 14.97 -5.85
N VAL A 1140 0.54 14.57 -5.06
CA VAL A 1140 0.41 13.49 -4.08
C VAL A 1140 -0.03 14.06 -2.72
N PRO A 1141 -1.14 13.60 -2.11
CA PRO A 1141 -1.72 14.24 -0.90
C PRO A 1141 -0.82 14.30 0.34
N PHE A 1142 0.13 13.38 0.46
CA PHE A 1142 1.11 13.36 1.56
C PHE A 1142 2.43 14.09 1.20
N VAL A 1143 2.51 14.71 0.02
CA VAL A 1143 3.60 15.63 -0.37
C VAL A 1143 3.09 17.06 -0.45
N GLU A 1144 1.94 17.27 -1.08
CA GLU A 1144 1.30 18.57 -1.24
C GLU A 1144 -0.16 18.59 -0.77
N GLU A 1145 -0.61 19.77 -0.34
CA GLU A 1145 -2.02 19.96 -0.03
C GLU A 1145 -2.87 20.02 -1.30
N ILE A 1146 -3.85 19.11 -1.40
CA ILE A 1146 -4.76 19.06 -2.56
C ILE A 1146 -5.97 19.99 -2.36
N VAL A 1147 -6.54 20.01 -1.16
CA VAL A 1147 -7.72 20.82 -0.80
C VAL A 1147 -7.36 21.77 0.35
N ASP A 1148 -7.71 23.05 0.20
CA ASP A 1148 -7.61 24.06 1.26
C ASP A 1148 -8.79 23.86 2.23
N THR A 1149 -8.50 23.22 3.36
CA THR A 1149 -9.51 22.79 4.34
C THR A 1149 -10.15 23.98 5.05
N ASN A 1150 -9.41 25.08 5.25
CA ASN A 1150 -9.92 26.30 5.87
C ASN A 1150 -10.93 26.99 4.95
N LYS A 1151 -10.58 27.19 3.68
CA LYS A 1151 -11.53 27.73 2.69
C LYS A 1151 -12.75 26.83 2.51
N TYR A 1152 -12.57 25.50 2.56
CA TYR A 1152 -13.70 24.56 2.47
C TYR A 1152 -14.64 24.68 3.68
N LYS A 1153 -14.09 24.80 4.90
CA LYS A 1153 -14.88 25.03 6.12
C LYS A 1153 -15.63 26.37 6.07
N ASP A 1154 -14.96 27.43 5.64
CA ASP A 1154 -15.58 28.76 5.49
C ASP A 1154 -16.69 28.75 4.44
N TYR A 1155 -16.49 28.05 3.31
CA TYR A 1155 -17.50 27.85 2.27
C TYR A 1155 -18.75 27.15 2.83
N ARG A 1156 -18.57 26.08 3.62
CA ARG A 1156 -19.70 25.37 4.24
C ARG A 1156 -20.41 26.19 5.31
N ALA A 1157 -19.67 26.97 6.11
CA ALA A 1157 -20.23 27.74 7.21
C ALA A 1157 -20.99 28.98 6.73
N ASN A 1158 -20.50 29.66 5.69
CA ASN A 1158 -20.98 30.98 5.29
C ASN A 1158 -21.61 31.02 3.88
N GLY A 1159 -21.62 29.91 3.14
CA GLY A 1159 -21.99 29.87 1.72
C GLY A 1159 -20.94 30.56 0.82
N MET A 1160 -21.14 30.53 -0.50
CA MET A 1160 -20.30 31.33 -1.40
C MET A 1160 -20.45 32.82 -1.09
N ALA A 1161 -19.41 33.45 -0.55
CA ALA A 1161 -19.26 34.88 -0.75
C ALA A 1161 -19.19 35.12 -2.27
N PRO A 1162 -20.02 36.00 -2.86
CA PRO A 1162 -19.95 36.27 -4.29
C PRO A 1162 -18.51 36.69 -4.62
N PRO A 1163 -17.91 36.14 -5.69
CA PRO A 1163 -16.57 36.53 -6.09
C PRO A 1163 -16.54 38.06 -6.20
N LYS A 1164 -15.63 38.70 -5.47
CA LYS A 1164 -15.49 40.16 -5.51
C LYS A 1164 -15.36 40.57 -6.97
N GLU A 1165 -16.24 41.45 -7.42
CA GLU A 1165 -16.26 41.84 -8.83
C GLU A 1165 -14.92 42.49 -9.20
N ARG A 1166 -14.27 41.99 -10.26
CA ARG A 1166 -12.97 42.50 -10.74
C ARG A 1166 -13.09 42.93 -12.19
N CYS A 1167 -12.32 43.95 -12.56
CA CYS A 1167 -12.22 44.38 -13.94
C CYS A 1167 -11.60 43.28 -14.80
N THR A 1168 -12.31 42.80 -15.82
CA THR A 1168 -11.86 41.77 -16.77
C THR A 1168 -10.54 42.13 -17.45
N ASN A 1169 -10.25 43.43 -17.64
CA ASN A 1169 -8.98 43.85 -18.24
C ASN A 1169 -7.81 44.01 -17.26
N CYS A 1170 -8.01 44.67 -16.12
CA CYS A 1170 -6.88 45.06 -15.25
C CYS A 1170 -6.86 44.35 -13.89
N GLY A 1171 -7.81 43.46 -13.62
CA GLY A 1171 -7.88 42.64 -12.40
C GLY A 1171 -8.20 43.42 -11.11
N LYS A 1172 -8.26 44.75 -11.15
CA LYS A 1172 -8.54 45.60 -9.98
C LYS A 1172 -10.00 45.48 -9.52
N GLU A 1173 -10.17 45.48 -8.20
CA GLU A 1173 -11.47 45.63 -7.54
C GLU A 1173 -12.00 47.07 -7.72
N PRO A 1174 -13.33 47.29 -7.67
CA PRO A 1174 -13.93 48.62 -7.77
C PRO A 1174 -13.45 49.52 -6.62
N THR A 1175 -12.66 50.54 -6.95
CA THR A 1175 -12.26 51.60 -6.01
C THR A 1175 -13.41 52.57 -5.77
N ASN A 1176 -13.65 52.95 -4.51
CA ASN A 1176 -14.60 53.97 -4.07
C ASN A 1176 -16.10 53.66 -4.28
N GLY A 1177 -16.51 52.39 -4.19
CA GLY A 1177 -17.92 51.99 -4.25
C GLY A 1177 -18.57 52.11 -5.65
N ALA A 1178 -17.79 52.41 -6.69
CA ALA A 1178 -18.28 52.47 -8.06
C ALA A 1178 -18.41 51.06 -8.67
N ALA A 1179 -19.63 50.64 -9.04
CA ALA A 1179 -19.86 49.35 -9.68
C ALA A 1179 -19.12 49.22 -11.03
N LEU A 1180 -18.62 48.04 -11.35
CA LEU A 1180 -17.98 47.78 -12.64
C LEU A 1180 -19.00 47.84 -13.78
N LYS A 1181 -18.60 48.42 -14.91
CA LYS A 1181 -19.44 48.56 -16.10
C LYS A 1181 -19.48 47.25 -16.87
N LYS A 1182 -20.67 46.69 -17.09
CA LYS A 1182 -20.85 45.50 -17.92
C LYS A 1182 -20.63 45.81 -19.39
N CYS A 1183 -20.14 44.84 -20.16
CA CYS A 1183 -20.15 44.93 -21.62
C CYS A 1183 -21.60 45.04 -22.11
N MET A 1184 -21.91 46.07 -22.89
CA MET A 1184 -23.27 46.39 -23.38
C MET A 1184 -23.82 45.38 -24.40
N ARG A 1185 -23.04 44.38 -24.83
CA ARG A 1185 -23.49 43.38 -25.79
C ARG A 1185 -23.80 42.05 -25.13
N CYS A 1186 -22.85 41.50 -24.36
CA CYS A 1186 -23.01 40.21 -23.70
C CYS A 1186 -23.51 40.28 -22.26
N LEU A 1187 -23.36 41.43 -21.60
CA LEU A 1187 -23.66 41.64 -20.17
C LEU A 1187 -22.90 40.73 -19.19
N THR A 1188 -21.98 39.88 -19.66
CA THR A 1188 -21.25 38.89 -18.86
C THR A 1188 -19.97 39.45 -18.23
N VAL A 1189 -19.13 40.12 -19.02
CA VAL A 1189 -17.84 40.69 -18.55
C VAL A 1189 -17.98 42.11 -18.01
N LYS A 1190 -17.08 42.52 -17.10
CA LYS A 1190 -17.18 43.77 -16.34
C LYS A 1190 -15.86 44.55 -16.36
N TYR A 1191 -15.92 45.87 -16.51
CA TYR A 1191 -14.75 46.73 -16.64
C TYR A 1191 -14.79 47.91 -15.67
N CYS A 1192 -13.64 48.30 -15.12
CA CYS A 1192 -13.54 49.51 -14.29
C CYS A 1192 -13.56 50.81 -15.13
N SER A 1193 -13.29 50.73 -16.43
CA SER A 1193 -13.31 51.88 -17.34
C SER A 1193 -13.54 51.46 -18.81
N ALA A 1194 -13.96 52.41 -19.64
CA ALA A 1194 -14.07 52.22 -21.09
C ALA A 1194 -12.71 51.90 -21.74
N ASP A 1195 -11.60 52.42 -21.20
CA ASP A 1195 -10.25 52.10 -21.68
C ASP A 1195 -9.88 50.65 -21.38
N CYS A 1196 -10.30 50.13 -20.24
CA CYS A 1196 -10.14 48.71 -19.93
C CYS A 1196 -10.94 47.83 -20.89
N GLN A 1197 -12.19 48.21 -21.19
CA GLN A 1197 -12.99 47.52 -22.20
C GLN A 1197 -12.33 47.57 -23.59
N LYS A 1198 -11.83 48.73 -24.04
CA LYS A 1198 -11.16 48.89 -25.34
C LYS A 1198 -9.88 48.05 -25.45
N LYS A 1199 -9.08 47.99 -24.38
CA LYS A 1199 -7.85 47.17 -24.33
C LYS A 1199 -8.17 45.68 -24.39
N ASP A 1200 -9.26 45.26 -23.74
CA ASP A 1200 -9.72 43.87 -23.73
C ASP A 1200 -10.49 43.47 -25.00
N TRP A 1201 -11.06 44.46 -25.72
CA TRP A 1201 -11.94 44.23 -26.86
C TRP A 1201 -11.33 43.34 -27.95
N ARG A 1202 -10.01 43.44 -28.18
CA ARG A 1202 -9.31 42.60 -29.15
C ARG A 1202 -9.44 41.10 -28.83
N LYS A 1203 -9.48 40.73 -27.54
CA LYS A 1203 -9.69 39.35 -27.08
C LYS A 1203 -11.19 39.04 -26.91
N HIS A 1204 -11.91 39.90 -26.18
CA HIS A 1204 -13.32 39.68 -25.85
C HIS A 1204 -14.25 39.62 -27.08
N ARG A 1205 -13.95 40.33 -28.17
CA ARG A 1205 -14.83 40.40 -29.35
C ARG A 1205 -15.18 39.02 -29.92
N GLY A 1206 -14.25 38.06 -29.88
CA GLY A 1206 -14.48 36.70 -30.39
C GLY A 1206 -15.44 35.87 -29.52
N GLU A 1207 -15.48 36.17 -28.22
CA GLU A 1207 -16.28 35.44 -27.21
C GLU A 1207 -17.59 36.17 -26.87
N CYS A 1208 -17.73 37.43 -27.30
CA CYS A 1208 -18.85 38.30 -26.99
C CYS A 1208 -20.11 37.91 -27.78
N LYS A 1209 -20.95 37.07 -27.17
CA LYS A 1209 -22.30 36.72 -27.65
C LYS A 1209 -23.33 37.73 -27.15
N GLU A 1210 -24.31 38.09 -27.99
CA GLU A 1210 -25.38 39.00 -27.59
C GLU A 1210 -26.25 38.37 -26.50
N SER A 1211 -26.56 39.14 -25.46
CA SER A 1211 -27.30 38.62 -24.30
C SER A 1211 -28.75 38.32 -24.66
N GLU A 1212 -29.28 37.19 -24.19
CA GLU A 1212 -30.71 36.86 -24.28
C GLU A 1212 -31.62 37.91 -23.59
N ALA A 1213 -31.05 38.74 -22.71
CA ALA A 1213 -31.76 39.87 -22.12
C ALA A 1213 -32.20 40.94 -23.15
N TYR A 1214 -31.63 40.93 -24.36
CA TYR A 1214 -32.03 41.80 -25.47
C TYR A 1214 -33.11 41.19 -26.39
N GLN A 1215 -33.47 39.90 -26.18
CA GLN A 1215 -34.47 39.17 -26.98
C GLN A 1215 -35.84 39.05 -26.29
N LYS A 1216 -36.09 39.81 -25.22
CA LYS A 1216 -37.39 39.90 -24.53
C LYS A 1216 -38.11 41.20 -24.84
#